data_AF-A0AAF0YIT4-F1
#
_entry.id   AF-A0AAF0YIT4-F1
#
_cell.length_a   1.000
_cell.length_b   1.000
_cell.length_c   1.000
_cell.angle_alpha   90.00
_cell.angle_beta   90.00
_cell.angle_gamma   90.00
#
_symmetry.space_group_name_H-M   'P 1'
#
loop_
_entity.id
_entity.type
_entity.pdbx_description
1 polymer ?
#
loop_
_entity_poly.entity_id
_entity_poly.type
_entity_poly.pdbx_seq_one_letter_code
_entity_poly.pdbx_strand_id
1 'polypeptide(L)'
;MTIQPSIETLQTVEEGRRAGTTLAWAFNDQNNWVGRALRDAAPPKPDEPLTPPAERALVSWRSHAVGGVLDLEVWASNPTGPVPEGIWGDAPRDVYGAVMVFSAPGKEMKGEPDERNPDSIEMVKSSDPEIGAAAETFFGDLHKLEVKAWGPTAAKDIFSVDFLGTAPWAERKGLAGSLLRKLFERAEREGVEVGLITQTESNMRAKRRLREKRPTDVAQEEEAARGNEPQLSVVDSEPASTVAGHERNHDSAHHGHGSKDEDGERNAVFITHRKEKVHKRLPFRQEPLPYDREVRRRWLAANEEDRGNDVAYWEQAYGPYIAEQHRASEWVSLFYDLVLVAVLSTFSASHEVQEPGAIPVYFSYYVILIRIWTAQLHYDATYEADDTFHRIFKALQIAVMLYIGAASNGWQPGKVLGADYVPQLDAKDQVKHASAASSFLTVVIAFAVSRAFLAFEWLCVILSSRRIGRPSPAPQINAVTLIISCIFSIIAVALHATTQPVASAKVGLFYAGIFVEIVGVWIQPALLIDGPLTPDEYIAERYGALSLIILGEGFITLTKVFGNALVGLGQSHTAYYAQVFLVILVIYNIWNFMFSHFSKHDTVNPMRSFFWEVVHYPLHFGILLLLSAMTNSIIGNSFNDGLSTTMDYYFNIASATLNGTEIPPQVMRSAQHHLNRLSILPSFATEYKLISRYVNQTDPLQSPELMVSQYAGQIILAVASRTGVEVGAEPFRLLEKLVALDTTSANETVAEVGDELVQEVIKELSNEVAQGLLWLYPVAGCVLILIAIRSLLRYKFKGHAQWIVNGTQMLFGVFLALLGLLDLGHRNMWSLVSDELYLTTADTNGHPEVKNSSPLYAIAWHGWALAIVAIVYTLINVFTKVLQALMEWTAVPEGEDKSGRWARLRREATAWFRTWFV
;
A
#
# COMPACT_ATOMS: atom_id res chain seq x y z
N MET A 1 -0.80 15.63 46.59
CA MET A 1 -1.99 14.75 46.73
C MET A 1 -1.99 13.83 45.53
N THR A 2 -1.76 12.53 45.73
CA THR A 2 -1.40 11.54 44.68
C THR A 2 -2.65 10.80 44.21
N ILE A 3 -2.91 10.71 42.89
CA ILE A 3 -4.03 9.96 42.31
C ILE A 3 -3.54 9.16 41.08
N GLN A 4 -3.72 7.83 41.13
CA GLN A 4 -3.71 6.91 39.97
C GLN A 4 -5.13 6.82 39.37
N PRO A 5 -5.31 6.57 38.06
CA PRO A 5 -6.57 6.09 37.50
C PRO A 5 -6.55 4.57 37.16
N SER A 6 -7.73 3.97 37.27
CA SER A 6 -8.04 2.53 37.18
C SER A 6 -8.31 2.04 35.74
N ILE A 7 -8.09 0.73 35.54
CA ILE A 7 -8.04 -0.03 34.26
C ILE A 7 -9.39 -0.68 33.86
N GLU A 8 -10.50 -0.40 34.55
CA GLU A 8 -11.72 -1.19 34.42
C GLU A 8 -12.74 -0.77 33.33
N THR A 9 -12.45 0.23 32.49
CA THR A 9 -13.43 0.73 31.51
C THR A 9 -13.27 0.15 30.08
N LEU A 10 -12.35 -0.79 29.86
CA LEU A 10 -12.07 -1.34 28.52
C LEU A 10 -12.63 -2.75 28.24
N GLN A 11 -13.23 -3.44 29.22
CA GLN A 11 -13.72 -4.82 29.02
C GLN A 11 -15.18 -4.94 28.54
N THR A 12 -15.97 -3.88 28.51
CA THR A 12 -17.39 -3.92 28.09
C THR A 12 -17.63 -3.61 26.60
N VAL A 13 -16.58 -3.34 25.82
CA VAL A 13 -16.67 -3.07 24.37
C VAL A 13 -16.42 -4.34 23.52
N GLU A 14 -15.78 -5.38 24.07
CA GLU A 14 -15.49 -6.62 23.36
C GLU A 14 -16.67 -7.61 23.30
N GLU A 15 -17.64 -7.51 24.20
CA GLU A 15 -18.79 -8.42 24.23
C GLU A 15 -19.91 -8.02 23.25
N GLY A 16 -19.95 -6.75 22.80
CA GLY A 16 -20.87 -6.29 21.76
C GLY A 16 -20.50 -6.75 20.33
N ARG A 17 -19.27 -7.25 20.13
CA ARG A 17 -18.74 -7.60 18.80
C ARG A 17 -18.99 -9.07 18.39
N ARG A 18 -19.45 -9.92 19.31
CA ARG A 18 -19.71 -11.36 19.08
C ARG A 18 -21.14 -11.70 18.61
N ALA A 19 -22.08 -10.75 18.62
CA ALA A 19 -23.47 -10.99 18.21
C ALA A 19 -23.74 -10.81 16.70
N GLY A 20 -22.80 -10.24 15.93
CA GLY A 20 -22.97 -9.95 14.50
C GLY A 20 -22.67 -11.09 13.53
N THR A 21 -22.07 -12.19 14.01
CA THR A 21 -21.64 -13.33 13.17
C THR A 21 -22.68 -14.43 13.00
N THR A 22 -23.84 -14.34 13.65
CA THR A 22 -24.86 -15.41 13.67
C THR A 22 -25.98 -15.24 12.63
N LEU A 23 -26.03 -14.11 11.90
CA LEU A 23 -27.10 -13.81 10.94
C LEU A 23 -26.73 -14.03 9.46
N ALA A 24 -25.45 -14.32 9.15
CA ALA A 24 -24.99 -14.58 7.78
C ALA A 24 -25.11 -16.04 7.33
N TRP A 25 -25.52 -16.95 8.23
CA TRP A 25 -25.65 -18.39 7.93
C TRP A 25 -27.07 -18.82 7.52
N ALA A 26 -28.08 -17.94 7.64
CA ALA A 26 -29.47 -18.27 7.42
C ALA A 26 -30.00 -18.02 5.99
N PHE A 27 -29.20 -17.45 5.07
CA PHE A 27 -29.66 -17.03 3.73
C PHE A 27 -29.19 -17.92 2.57
N ASN A 28 -28.43 -19.00 2.83
CA ASN A 28 -27.86 -19.86 1.79
C ASN A 28 -28.57 -21.23 1.63
N ASP A 29 -29.74 -21.42 2.24
CA ASP A 29 -30.32 -22.75 2.49
C ASP A 29 -31.54 -23.14 1.62
N GLN A 30 -31.92 -22.34 0.61
CA GLN A 30 -33.17 -22.56 -0.13
C GLN A 30 -33.06 -23.12 -1.57
N ASN A 31 -31.90 -23.16 -2.22
CA ASN A 31 -31.78 -23.48 -3.67
C ASN A 31 -31.16 -24.83 -4.07
N ASN A 32 -31.31 -25.92 -3.29
CA ASN A 32 -30.79 -27.23 -3.73
C ASN A 32 -31.60 -28.42 -3.20
N TRP A 33 -32.41 -29.06 -4.05
CA TRP A 33 -33.19 -30.24 -3.64
C TRP A 33 -32.44 -31.57 -3.89
N VAL A 34 -31.68 -31.69 -4.98
CA VAL A 34 -30.79 -32.86 -5.23
C VAL A 34 -29.54 -32.80 -4.34
N GLY A 35 -29.01 -31.60 -4.11
CA GLY A 35 -27.88 -31.37 -3.20
C GLY A 35 -28.22 -31.51 -1.71
N ARG A 36 -29.51 -31.62 -1.34
CA ARG A 36 -29.97 -31.95 0.03
C ARG A 36 -29.87 -33.45 0.30
N ALA A 37 -30.33 -34.29 -0.64
CA ALA A 37 -30.26 -35.75 -0.51
C ALA A 37 -28.83 -36.29 -0.38
N LEU A 38 -27.83 -35.60 -0.94
CA LEU A 38 -26.40 -35.96 -0.84
C LEU A 38 -25.68 -35.30 0.34
N ARG A 39 -26.24 -34.23 0.95
CA ARG A 39 -25.66 -33.53 2.11
C ARG A 39 -25.93 -34.22 3.43
N ASP A 40 -27.07 -34.91 3.52
CA ASP A 40 -27.50 -35.58 4.76
C ASP A 40 -26.86 -36.97 4.96
N ALA A 41 -25.95 -37.39 4.06
CA ALA A 41 -25.22 -38.65 4.20
C ALA A 41 -24.15 -38.54 5.31
N ALA A 42 -24.34 -39.26 6.42
CA ALA A 42 -23.39 -39.31 7.53
C ALA A 42 -22.12 -40.10 7.14
N PRO A 43 -20.92 -39.69 7.60
CA PRO A 43 -19.71 -40.47 7.37
C PRO A 43 -19.74 -41.80 8.16
N PRO A 44 -19.21 -42.91 7.63
CA PRO A 44 -19.08 -44.15 8.40
C PRO A 44 -18.08 -43.97 9.56
N LYS A 45 -18.37 -44.61 10.70
CA LYS A 45 -17.56 -44.55 11.93
C LYS A 45 -16.14 -45.11 11.68
N PRO A 46 -15.11 -44.57 12.36
CA PRO A 46 -13.74 -44.99 12.14
C PRO A 46 -13.42 -46.18 13.03
N ASP A 47 -13.30 -47.38 12.46
CA ASP A 47 -12.54 -48.51 13.01
C ASP A 47 -12.43 -49.61 11.95
N GLU A 48 -11.50 -49.47 11.00
CA GLU A 48 -10.85 -50.60 10.30
C GLU A 48 -9.65 -50.11 9.47
N PRO A 49 -8.56 -50.89 9.33
CA PRO A 49 -7.34 -50.44 8.66
C PRO A 49 -7.49 -50.44 7.14
N LEU A 50 -7.12 -49.31 6.52
CA LEU A 50 -7.04 -49.16 5.06
C LEU A 50 -5.98 -50.09 4.46
N THR A 51 -6.43 -51.04 3.64
CA THR A 51 -5.60 -51.82 2.70
C THR A 51 -5.43 -51.08 1.36
N PRO A 52 -4.41 -51.42 0.51
CA PRO A 52 -4.01 -50.62 -0.65
C PRO A 52 -5.04 -50.68 -1.81
N PRO A 53 -4.94 -49.82 -2.85
CA PRO A 53 -6.11 -49.35 -3.60
C PRO A 53 -6.77 -50.47 -4.41
N ALA A 54 -7.99 -50.84 -4.02
CA ALA A 54 -8.88 -51.67 -4.81
C ALA A 54 -9.40 -50.89 -6.04
N GLU A 55 -9.47 -51.58 -7.17
CA GLU A 55 -10.03 -51.09 -8.42
C GLU A 55 -11.45 -50.52 -8.22
N ARG A 56 -11.71 -49.34 -8.80
CA ARG A 56 -12.97 -48.61 -8.68
C ARG A 56 -14.11 -49.42 -9.29
N ALA A 57 -15.00 -49.93 -8.44
CA ALA A 57 -16.22 -50.59 -8.87
C ALA A 57 -17.12 -49.58 -9.59
N LEU A 58 -17.56 -49.96 -10.79
CA LEU A 58 -18.49 -49.21 -11.62
C LEU A 58 -19.74 -50.03 -11.72
N VAL A 59 -20.89 -49.41 -11.50
CA VAL A 59 -22.18 -50.08 -11.73
C VAL A 59 -22.97 -49.25 -12.73
N SER A 60 -23.52 -49.95 -13.73
CA SER A 60 -24.21 -49.38 -14.90
C SER A 60 -25.58 -50.02 -14.98
N TRP A 61 -26.62 -49.22 -15.15
CA TRP A 61 -28.00 -49.69 -15.26
C TRP A 61 -28.79 -48.83 -16.26
N ARG A 62 -29.77 -49.46 -16.91
CA ARG A 62 -30.79 -48.79 -17.74
C ARG A 62 -32.09 -48.72 -16.93
N SER A 63 -32.59 -47.51 -16.64
CA SER A 63 -33.84 -47.38 -15.89
C SER A 63 -35.05 -47.54 -16.83
N HIS A 64 -36.02 -48.37 -16.46
CA HIS A 64 -37.38 -48.39 -17.04
C HIS A 64 -38.42 -47.76 -16.09
N ALA A 65 -37.98 -47.11 -15.00
CA ALA A 65 -38.83 -46.73 -13.85
C ALA A 65 -39.33 -45.28 -13.87
N VAL A 66 -39.21 -44.57 -15.00
CA VAL A 66 -39.95 -43.33 -15.28
C VAL A 66 -40.63 -43.58 -16.61
N GLY A 67 -41.95 -43.42 -16.66
CA GLY A 67 -42.78 -43.79 -17.81
C GLY A 67 -42.17 -43.39 -19.16
N GLY A 68 -41.77 -44.39 -19.94
CA GLY A 68 -41.69 -44.36 -21.40
C GLY A 68 -40.75 -43.40 -22.16
N VAL A 69 -40.11 -42.38 -21.57
CA VAL A 69 -39.67 -41.23 -22.41
C VAL A 69 -38.19 -40.83 -22.33
N LEU A 70 -37.34 -41.42 -21.49
CA LEU A 70 -35.89 -41.10 -21.49
C LEU A 70 -35.03 -42.37 -21.34
N ASP A 71 -34.40 -42.82 -22.42
CA ASP A 71 -33.45 -43.94 -22.43
C ASP A 71 -32.05 -43.45 -21.99
N LEU A 72 -31.96 -43.04 -20.72
CA LEU A 72 -30.75 -42.51 -20.09
C LEU A 72 -29.95 -43.65 -19.44
N GLU A 73 -28.63 -43.63 -19.65
CA GLU A 73 -27.72 -44.51 -18.93
C GLU A 73 -27.11 -43.76 -17.74
N VAL A 74 -27.20 -44.37 -16.56
CA VAL A 74 -26.68 -43.80 -15.32
C VAL A 74 -25.50 -44.63 -14.84
N TRP A 75 -24.37 -43.97 -14.65
CA TRP A 75 -23.15 -44.57 -14.11
C TRP A 75 -22.82 -43.97 -12.75
N ALA A 76 -22.55 -44.83 -11.77
CA ALA A 76 -22.13 -44.41 -10.44
C ALA A 76 -20.75 -45.00 -10.08
N SER A 77 -20.00 -44.31 -9.22
CA SER A 77 -18.69 -44.76 -8.73
C SER A 77 -18.56 -44.60 -7.22
N ASN A 78 -18.02 -45.62 -6.56
CA ASN A 78 -17.75 -45.67 -5.13
C ASN A 78 -16.26 -46.00 -4.86
N PRO A 79 -15.58 -45.30 -3.93
CA PRO A 79 -14.24 -45.66 -3.49
C PRO A 79 -14.11 -46.95 -2.66
N THR A 80 -15.18 -47.55 -2.10
CA THR A 80 -15.07 -48.66 -1.13
C THR A 80 -15.37 -50.09 -1.64
N GLY A 81 -15.61 -50.30 -2.94
CA GLY A 81 -15.81 -51.64 -3.54
C GLY A 81 -17.19 -51.87 -4.18
N PRO A 82 -17.45 -53.06 -4.78
CA PRO A 82 -18.68 -53.32 -5.54
C PRO A 82 -19.94 -53.42 -4.66
N VAL A 83 -21.04 -52.84 -5.15
CA VAL A 83 -22.36 -52.84 -4.50
C VAL A 83 -23.12 -54.12 -4.86
N PRO A 84 -23.86 -54.78 -3.94
CA PRO A 84 -24.63 -55.98 -4.26
C PRO A 84 -25.73 -55.70 -5.29
N GLU A 85 -25.86 -56.56 -6.30
CA GLU A 85 -26.95 -56.47 -7.28
C GLU A 85 -28.27 -57.01 -6.70
N GLY A 86 -29.30 -56.16 -6.63
CA GLY A 86 -30.67 -56.58 -6.40
C GLY A 86 -31.49 -55.63 -5.51
N ILE A 87 -32.54 -55.04 -6.12
CA ILE A 87 -33.72 -54.43 -5.48
C ILE A 87 -33.49 -53.06 -4.82
N TRP A 88 -34.08 -52.02 -5.43
CA TRP A 88 -34.14 -50.61 -4.99
C TRP A 88 -35.02 -50.38 -3.74
N GLY A 89 -34.84 -51.21 -2.70
CA GLY A 89 -35.57 -51.11 -1.44
C GLY A 89 -34.75 -50.53 -0.30
N ASP A 90 -33.53 -51.02 -0.08
CA ASP A 90 -32.86 -50.86 1.22
C ASP A 90 -31.35 -50.53 1.16
N ALA A 91 -30.80 -50.15 -0.01
CA ALA A 91 -29.43 -49.64 -0.03
C ALA A 91 -29.39 -48.20 0.56
N PRO A 92 -28.57 -47.93 1.61
CA PRO A 92 -28.50 -46.58 2.20
C PRO A 92 -28.08 -45.56 1.13
N ARG A 93 -28.62 -44.34 1.20
CA ARG A 93 -28.32 -43.23 0.27
C ARG A 93 -26.85 -42.76 0.31
N ASP A 94 -26.03 -43.43 1.12
CA ASP A 94 -24.74 -42.97 1.62
C ASP A 94 -23.56 -43.58 0.84
N VAL A 95 -23.82 -44.38 -0.19
CA VAL A 95 -22.83 -45.32 -0.76
C VAL A 95 -22.12 -44.81 -2.03
N TYR A 96 -22.65 -43.80 -2.75
CA TYR A 96 -22.07 -43.36 -4.04
C TYR A 96 -21.37 -41.99 -3.93
N GLY A 97 -20.11 -41.92 -4.40
CA GLY A 97 -19.30 -40.70 -4.36
C GLY A 97 -19.43 -39.81 -5.61
N ALA A 98 -19.83 -40.38 -6.75
CA ALA A 98 -20.08 -39.65 -8.00
C ALA A 98 -21.13 -40.35 -8.86
N VAL A 99 -21.95 -39.58 -9.58
CA VAL A 99 -22.99 -40.06 -10.50
C VAL A 99 -22.93 -39.27 -11.81
N MET A 100 -23.06 -39.97 -12.92
CA MET A 100 -23.12 -39.41 -14.28
C MET A 100 -24.35 -39.96 -15.00
N VAL A 101 -25.12 -39.09 -15.63
CA VAL A 101 -26.27 -39.43 -16.47
C VAL A 101 -25.96 -38.97 -17.89
N PHE A 102 -26.12 -39.85 -18.87
CA PHE A 102 -25.85 -39.52 -20.27
C PHE A 102 -26.78 -40.29 -21.22
N SER A 103 -26.99 -39.70 -22.40
CA SER A 103 -27.77 -40.25 -23.50
C SER A 103 -26.86 -40.94 -24.53
N ALA A 104 -27.28 -42.10 -25.03
CA ALA A 104 -26.56 -42.85 -26.07
C ALA A 104 -26.92 -42.37 -27.51
N PRO A 105 -26.00 -42.48 -28.48
CA PRO A 105 -26.23 -42.09 -29.88
C PRO A 105 -27.36 -42.91 -30.53
N GLY A 106 -28.08 -42.31 -31.48
CA GLY A 106 -29.05 -42.94 -32.38
C GLY A 106 -30.52 -42.57 -32.13
N LYS A 107 -30.83 -41.69 -31.17
CA LYS A 107 -32.22 -41.34 -30.81
C LYS A 107 -32.62 -39.94 -31.25
N GLU A 108 -33.80 -39.81 -31.87
CA GLU A 108 -34.34 -38.53 -32.30
C GLU A 108 -34.83 -37.72 -31.10
N MET A 109 -34.24 -36.55 -30.86
CA MET A 109 -34.85 -35.51 -30.04
C MET A 109 -35.91 -34.76 -30.87
N LYS A 110 -37.14 -35.28 -30.97
CA LYS A 110 -38.25 -34.58 -31.65
C LYS A 110 -39.13 -33.83 -30.64
N GLY A 111 -39.48 -32.58 -30.98
CA GLY A 111 -40.50 -31.75 -30.32
C GLY A 111 -39.98 -30.45 -29.72
N GLU A 112 -40.87 -29.45 -29.57
CA GLU A 112 -40.67 -28.28 -28.68
C GLU A 112 -40.47 -28.76 -27.21
N PRO A 113 -39.87 -27.96 -26.30
CA PRO A 113 -39.63 -28.37 -24.90
C PRO A 113 -40.86 -29.00 -24.23
N ASP A 114 -42.04 -28.47 -24.55
CA ASP A 114 -43.35 -28.89 -24.04
C ASP A 114 -43.80 -30.27 -24.53
N GLU A 115 -43.34 -30.71 -25.69
CA GLU A 115 -43.69 -32.01 -26.28
C GLU A 115 -42.75 -33.13 -25.83
N ARG A 116 -41.55 -32.79 -25.35
CA ARG A 116 -40.50 -33.77 -24.98
C ARG A 116 -40.74 -34.44 -23.64
N ASN A 117 -41.43 -33.78 -22.71
CA ASN A 117 -41.61 -34.33 -21.36
C ASN A 117 -42.84 -33.74 -20.64
N PRO A 118 -44.07 -34.09 -21.09
CA PRO A 118 -45.31 -33.54 -20.56
C PRO A 118 -45.46 -33.78 -19.05
N ASP A 119 -44.98 -34.90 -18.52
CA ASP A 119 -45.08 -35.23 -17.08
C ASP A 119 -44.13 -34.39 -16.22
N SER A 120 -42.91 -34.09 -16.69
CA SER A 120 -42.00 -33.20 -15.95
C SER A 120 -42.46 -31.75 -15.98
N ILE A 121 -43.15 -31.34 -17.05
CA ILE A 121 -43.75 -30.02 -17.19
C ILE A 121 -45.04 -29.94 -16.38
N GLU A 122 -45.82 -31.01 -16.27
CA GLU A 122 -46.96 -31.09 -15.35
C GLU A 122 -46.49 -31.08 -13.89
N MET A 123 -45.36 -31.72 -13.58
CA MET A 123 -44.72 -31.66 -12.26
C MET A 123 -44.20 -30.25 -11.94
N VAL A 124 -43.57 -29.56 -12.90
CA VAL A 124 -43.12 -28.16 -12.78
C VAL A 124 -44.31 -27.19 -12.71
N LYS A 125 -45.38 -27.43 -13.46
CA LYS A 125 -46.64 -26.66 -13.39
C LYS A 125 -47.44 -26.94 -12.12
N SER A 126 -47.23 -28.09 -11.47
CA SER A 126 -47.78 -28.41 -10.14
C SER A 126 -46.96 -27.83 -8.98
N SER A 127 -45.77 -27.31 -9.27
CA SER A 127 -44.93 -26.61 -8.29
C SER A 127 -45.24 -25.11 -8.24
N ASP A 128 -44.66 -24.40 -7.27
CA ASP A 128 -44.87 -22.97 -7.07
C ASP A 128 -44.75 -22.18 -8.40
N PRO A 129 -45.70 -21.29 -8.75
CA PRO A 129 -45.71 -20.58 -10.04
C PRO A 129 -44.39 -19.86 -10.37
N GLU A 130 -43.66 -19.37 -9.37
CA GLU A 130 -42.35 -18.74 -9.57
C GLU A 130 -41.27 -19.75 -9.96
N ILE A 131 -41.31 -20.96 -9.40
CA ILE A 131 -40.42 -22.08 -9.75
C ILE A 131 -40.75 -22.59 -11.15
N GLY A 132 -42.04 -22.65 -11.49
CA GLY A 132 -42.51 -23.00 -12.84
C GLY A 132 -41.92 -22.06 -13.90
N ALA A 133 -42.05 -20.75 -13.70
CA ALA A 133 -41.53 -19.74 -14.61
C ALA A 133 -39.99 -19.76 -14.73
N ALA A 134 -39.29 -19.96 -13.61
CA ALA A 134 -37.82 -20.06 -13.59
C ALA A 134 -37.32 -21.32 -14.31
N ALA A 135 -38.01 -22.45 -14.13
CA ALA A 135 -37.68 -23.71 -14.79
C ALA A 135 -37.93 -23.64 -16.30
N GLU A 136 -39.07 -23.11 -16.75
CA GLU A 136 -39.37 -22.90 -18.17
C GLU A 136 -38.31 -22.01 -18.83
N THR A 137 -37.90 -20.92 -18.16
CA THR A 137 -36.84 -20.03 -18.66
C THR A 137 -35.51 -20.76 -18.77
N PHE A 138 -35.11 -21.50 -17.73
CA PHE A 138 -33.85 -22.24 -17.70
C PHE A 138 -33.79 -23.35 -18.76
N PHE A 139 -34.82 -24.18 -18.89
CA PHE A 139 -34.85 -25.26 -19.87
C PHE A 139 -35.02 -24.72 -21.30
N GLY A 140 -35.74 -23.61 -21.49
CA GLY A 140 -35.81 -22.92 -22.77
C GLY A 140 -34.46 -22.39 -23.23
N ASP A 141 -33.69 -21.78 -22.34
CA ASP A 141 -32.36 -21.26 -22.67
C ASP A 141 -31.31 -22.37 -22.83
N LEU A 142 -31.40 -23.45 -22.04
CA LEU A 142 -30.59 -24.65 -22.23
C LEU A 142 -30.86 -25.27 -23.62
N HIS A 143 -32.13 -25.40 -24.01
CA HIS A 143 -32.50 -25.95 -25.30
C HIS A 143 -31.99 -25.09 -26.46
N LYS A 144 -32.08 -23.75 -26.37
CA LYS A 144 -31.49 -22.83 -27.36
C LYS A 144 -29.98 -23.02 -27.46
N LEU A 145 -29.28 -23.20 -26.34
CA LEU A 145 -27.85 -23.46 -26.31
C LEU A 145 -27.50 -24.81 -26.95
N GLU A 146 -28.26 -25.87 -26.69
CA GLU A 146 -28.07 -27.19 -27.30
C GLU A 146 -28.32 -27.17 -28.82
N VAL A 147 -29.39 -26.51 -29.27
CA VAL A 147 -29.70 -26.35 -30.70
C VAL A 147 -28.67 -25.47 -31.39
N LYS A 148 -28.12 -24.44 -30.73
CA LYS A 148 -27.02 -23.62 -31.25
C LYS A 148 -25.71 -24.41 -31.32
N ALA A 149 -25.44 -25.27 -30.33
CA ALA A 149 -24.21 -26.04 -30.20
C ALA A 149 -24.11 -27.19 -31.20
N TRP A 150 -25.22 -27.89 -31.43
CA TRP A 150 -25.24 -29.12 -32.20
C TRP A 150 -26.13 -29.01 -33.44
N GLY A 151 -26.83 -27.90 -33.67
CA GLY A 151 -27.83 -27.79 -34.74
C GLY A 151 -29.10 -28.62 -34.43
N PRO A 152 -30.20 -28.39 -35.17
CA PRO A 152 -31.50 -29.03 -34.89
C PRO A 152 -31.51 -30.55 -35.07
N THR A 153 -30.46 -31.14 -35.66
CA THR A 153 -30.38 -32.56 -36.00
C THR A 153 -29.13 -33.30 -35.51
N ALA A 154 -28.10 -32.64 -34.94
CA ALA A 154 -26.81 -33.32 -34.65
C ALA A 154 -26.66 -33.93 -33.25
N ALA A 155 -27.72 -33.98 -32.43
CA ALA A 155 -27.73 -34.82 -31.23
C ALA A 155 -27.85 -36.33 -31.55
N LYS A 156 -28.00 -36.71 -32.82
CA LYS A 156 -28.26 -38.10 -33.23
C LYS A 156 -27.04 -39.01 -33.14
N ASP A 157 -25.82 -38.48 -33.24
CA ASP A 157 -24.61 -39.29 -33.40
C ASP A 157 -23.55 -39.05 -32.30
N ILE A 158 -23.97 -38.56 -31.13
CA ILE A 158 -23.08 -38.28 -29.99
C ILE A 158 -23.60 -38.89 -28.68
N PHE A 159 -22.70 -39.16 -27.74
CA PHE A 159 -23.03 -39.35 -26.33
C PHE A 159 -23.20 -37.98 -25.66
N SER A 160 -24.41 -37.62 -25.22
CA SER A 160 -24.66 -36.36 -24.50
C SER A 160 -24.59 -36.59 -22.99
N VAL A 161 -23.70 -35.90 -22.29
CA VAL A 161 -23.66 -35.92 -20.82
C VAL A 161 -24.60 -34.87 -20.27
N ASP A 162 -25.74 -35.32 -19.76
CA ASP A 162 -26.83 -34.47 -19.31
C ASP A 162 -26.64 -34.06 -17.84
N PHE A 163 -25.98 -34.90 -17.02
CA PHE A 163 -25.65 -34.57 -15.65
C PHE A 163 -24.37 -35.27 -15.16
N LEU A 164 -23.54 -34.55 -14.40
CA LEU A 164 -22.38 -35.11 -13.69
C LEU A 164 -22.21 -34.44 -12.34
N GLY A 165 -22.42 -35.21 -11.26
CA GLY A 165 -22.36 -34.73 -9.88
C GLY A 165 -21.43 -35.54 -9.00
N THR A 166 -20.83 -34.88 -8.00
CA THR A 166 -20.00 -35.52 -6.95
C THR A 166 -20.49 -35.12 -5.58
N ALA A 167 -20.53 -36.06 -4.64
CA ALA A 167 -20.81 -35.74 -3.24
C ALA A 167 -19.65 -34.90 -2.64
N PRO A 168 -19.90 -33.98 -1.69
CA PRO A 168 -18.86 -33.11 -1.13
C PRO A 168 -17.68 -33.87 -0.52
N TRP A 169 -17.95 -34.97 0.18
CA TRP A 169 -16.90 -35.83 0.77
C TRP A 169 -16.05 -36.58 -0.27
N ALA A 170 -16.51 -36.63 -1.51
CA ALA A 170 -15.87 -37.27 -2.66
C ALA A 170 -15.21 -36.27 -3.62
N GLU A 171 -15.33 -34.96 -3.34
CA GLU A 171 -14.71 -33.91 -4.13
C GLU A 171 -13.18 -34.04 -4.10
N ARG A 172 -12.51 -33.72 -5.21
CA ARG A 172 -11.04 -33.84 -5.40
C ARG A 172 -10.46 -35.27 -5.32
N LYS A 173 -11.28 -36.31 -5.08
CA LYS A 173 -10.85 -37.73 -5.14
C LYS A 173 -10.80 -38.31 -6.58
N GLY A 174 -11.13 -37.49 -7.58
CA GLY A 174 -11.00 -37.85 -9.00
C GLY A 174 -12.03 -38.85 -9.54
N LEU A 175 -13.20 -38.96 -8.88
CA LEU A 175 -14.26 -39.91 -9.25
C LEU A 175 -15.05 -39.44 -10.48
N ALA A 176 -15.47 -38.17 -10.56
CA ALA A 176 -16.09 -37.60 -11.76
C ALA A 176 -15.20 -37.73 -13.01
N GLY A 177 -13.91 -37.41 -12.87
CA GLY A 177 -12.94 -37.60 -13.94
C GLY A 177 -12.76 -39.08 -14.35
N SER A 178 -13.06 -40.03 -13.47
CA SER A 178 -13.07 -41.47 -13.76
C SER A 178 -14.26 -41.86 -14.63
N LEU A 179 -15.44 -41.32 -14.32
CA LEU A 179 -16.68 -41.57 -15.06
C LEU A 179 -16.58 -41.00 -16.47
N LEU A 180 -16.14 -39.73 -16.58
CA LEU A 180 -15.90 -39.10 -17.88
C LEU A 180 -14.86 -39.86 -18.71
N ARG A 181 -13.75 -40.31 -18.11
CA ARG A 181 -12.74 -41.09 -18.81
C ARG A 181 -13.32 -42.38 -19.40
N LYS A 182 -14.12 -43.11 -18.63
CA LYS A 182 -14.77 -44.34 -19.12
C LYS A 182 -15.78 -44.06 -20.24
N LEU A 183 -16.48 -42.93 -20.19
CA LEU A 183 -17.40 -42.55 -21.25
C LEU A 183 -16.64 -42.24 -22.53
N PHE A 184 -15.53 -41.47 -22.44
CA PHE A 184 -14.64 -41.24 -23.56
C PHE A 184 -14.04 -42.53 -24.12
N GLU A 185 -13.61 -43.47 -23.28
CA GLU A 185 -13.11 -44.78 -23.71
C GLU A 185 -14.19 -45.63 -24.40
N ARG A 186 -15.45 -45.54 -23.97
CA ARG A 186 -16.58 -46.21 -24.64
C ARG A 186 -16.89 -45.55 -25.98
N ALA A 187 -16.97 -44.22 -26.00
CA ALA A 187 -17.20 -43.44 -27.20
C ALA A 187 -16.09 -43.69 -28.25
N GLU A 188 -14.84 -43.82 -27.82
CA GLU A 188 -13.72 -44.21 -28.67
C GLU A 188 -13.86 -45.63 -29.23
N ARG A 189 -14.33 -46.60 -28.43
CA ARG A 189 -14.61 -47.97 -28.90
C ARG A 189 -15.76 -48.03 -29.90
N GLU A 190 -16.79 -47.22 -29.70
CA GLU A 190 -17.99 -47.19 -30.55
C GLU A 190 -17.84 -46.24 -31.75
N GLY A 191 -16.78 -45.43 -31.80
CA GLY A 191 -16.52 -44.49 -32.89
C GLY A 191 -17.47 -43.27 -32.89
N VAL A 192 -17.97 -42.90 -31.71
CA VAL A 192 -19.00 -41.88 -31.50
C VAL A 192 -18.39 -40.72 -30.69
N GLU A 193 -18.79 -39.47 -30.94
CA GLU A 193 -18.29 -38.34 -30.16
C GLU A 193 -19.02 -38.18 -28.81
N VAL A 194 -18.43 -37.46 -27.86
CA VAL A 194 -19.08 -37.13 -26.57
C VAL A 194 -19.29 -35.63 -26.49
N GLY A 195 -20.53 -35.20 -26.31
CA GLY A 195 -20.91 -33.84 -25.98
C GLY A 195 -21.03 -33.65 -24.47
N LEU A 196 -20.38 -32.62 -23.94
CA LEU A 196 -20.52 -32.19 -22.54
C LEU A 196 -20.64 -30.66 -22.52
N ILE A 197 -21.74 -30.16 -21.95
CA ILE A 197 -21.91 -28.75 -21.63
C ILE A 197 -21.55 -28.57 -20.15
N THR A 198 -20.59 -27.71 -19.84
CA THR A 198 -20.17 -27.51 -18.45
C THR A 198 -19.74 -26.07 -18.20
N GLN A 199 -20.07 -25.57 -17.01
CA GLN A 199 -19.68 -24.25 -16.53
C GLN A 199 -18.59 -24.32 -15.45
N THR A 200 -18.13 -25.52 -15.07
CA THR A 200 -17.18 -25.68 -13.96
C THR A 200 -15.74 -25.76 -14.44
N GLU A 201 -14.87 -24.96 -13.82
CA GLU A 201 -13.45 -24.83 -14.20
C GLU A 201 -12.67 -26.15 -14.02
N SER A 202 -13.11 -27.02 -13.09
CA SER A 202 -12.53 -28.35 -12.88
C SER A 202 -12.68 -29.26 -14.10
N ASN A 203 -13.84 -29.25 -14.75
CA ASN A 203 -14.11 -30.02 -15.96
C ASN A 203 -13.32 -29.45 -17.16
N MET A 204 -13.19 -28.12 -17.23
CA MET A 204 -12.35 -27.41 -18.21
C MET A 204 -10.85 -27.77 -18.08
N ARG A 205 -10.34 -27.87 -16.85
CA ARG A 205 -8.96 -28.32 -16.58
C ARG A 205 -8.75 -29.79 -16.96
N ALA A 206 -9.75 -30.66 -16.76
CA ALA A 206 -9.69 -32.05 -17.21
C ALA A 206 -9.55 -32.17 -18.74
N LYS A 207 -10.24 -31.31 -19.51
CA LYS A 207 -10.07 -31.18 -20.98
C LYS A 207 -8.63 -30.79 -21.35
N ARG A 208 -8.07 -29.74 -20.73
CA ARG A 208 -6.68 -29.29 -21.03
C ARG A 208 -5.66 -30.40 -20.79
N ARG A 209 -5.76 -31.12 -19.68
CA ARG A 209 -4.88 -32.27 -19.37
C ARG A 209 -5.01 -33.43 -20.35
N LEU A 210 -6.19 -33.66 -20.92
CA LEU A 210 -6.40 -34.67 -21.97
C LEU A 210 -5.89 -34.19 -23.34
N ARG A 211 -5.89 -32.87 -23.61
CA ARG A 211 -5.38 -32.24 -24.83
C ARG A 211 -3.84 -32.13 -24.84
N GLU A 212 -3.23 -31.79 -23.70
CA GLU A 212 -1.78 -31.65 -23.48
C GLU A 212 -1.00 -32.96 -23.60
N LYS A 213 -1.67 -34.12 -23.59
CA LYS A 213 -1.04 -35.42 -23.92
C LYS A 213 -0.76 -35.61 -25.42
N ARG A 214 -0.94 -34.59 -26.28
CA ARG A 214 -0.52 -34.60 -27.70
C ARG A 214 0.71 -33.70 -27.89
N PRO A 215 1.81 -34.18 -28.49
CA PRO A 215 2.90 -33.31 -28.92
C PRO A 215 2.56 -32.61 -30.25
N THR A 216 3.01 -31.37 -30.37
CA THR A 216 2.94 -30.48 -31.54
C THR A 216 4.08 -30.75 -32.51
N ASP A 217 3.75 -31.28 -33.68
CA ASP A 217 4.45 -31.08 -34.95
C ASP A 217 3.37 -31.09 -36.04
N VAL A 218 2.72 -29.94 -36.27
CA VAL A 218 1.70 -29.76 -37.33
C VAL A 218 2.06 -28.62 -38.28
N ALA A 219 3.16 -27.89 -38.02
CA ALA A 219 3.56 -26.75 -38.86
C ALA A 219 4.14 -27.14 -40.25
N GLN A 220 4.24 -28.43 -40.59
CA GLN A 220 4.71 -28.87 -41.92
C GLN A 220 3.67 -29.60 -42.78
N GLU A 221 2.43 -29.81 -42.28
CA GLU A 221 1.33 -30.38 -43.09
C GLU A 221 0.26 -29.35 -43.50
N GLU A 222 0.27 -28.14 -42.93
CA GLU A 222 -0.67 -27.06 -43.29
C GLU A 222 -0.38 -26.39 -44.65
N GLU A 223 0.76 -26.66 -45.29
CA GLU A 223 1.09 -26.07 -46.59
C GLU A 223 0.65 -26.92 -47.80
N ALA A 224 0.11 -28.13 -47.58
CA ALA A 224 -0.28 -29.07 -48.66
C ALA A 224 -1.79 -29.21 -48.91
N ALA A 225 -2.67 -28.57 -48.12
CA ALA A 225 -4.13 -28.71 -48.24
C ALA A 225 -4.85 -27.38 -48.49
N ARG A 226 -4.49 -26.67 -49.56
CA ARG A 226 -5.37 -25.62 -50.12
C ARG A 226 -6.41 -26.26 -51.04
N GLY A 227 -7.61 -26.51 -50.53
CA GLY A 227 -8.75 -26.91 -51.34
C GLY A 227 -10.02 -27.21 -50.54
N ASN A 228 -10.93 -26.23 -50.52
CA ASN A 228 -12.34 -26.27 -50.08
C ASN A 228 -12.62 -26.50 -48.57
N GLU A 229 -12.82 -25.40 -47.84
CA GLU A 229 -13.42 -25.38 -46.49
C GLU A 229 -14.92 -25.02 -46.53
N PRO A 230 -15.76 -25.65 -45.68
CA PRO A 230 -16.86 -24.99 -44.99
C PRO A 230 -16.36 -24.35 -43.68
N GLN A 231 -16.76 -23.10 -43.43
CA GLN A 231 -16.36 -22.29 -42.27
C GLN A 231 -16.79 -22.91 -40.92
N LEU A 232 -15.86 -22.95 -39.97
CA LEU A 232 -16.12 -23.21 -38.55
C LEU A 232 -15.82 -21.94 -37.74
N SER A 233 -16.83 -21.35 -37.10
CA SER A 233 -16.69 -20.15 -36.27
C SER A 233 -16.21 -20.50 -34.86
N VAL A 234 -15.11 -19.90 -34.41
CA VAL A 234 -14.64 -19.92 -33.02
C VAL A 234 -15.01 -18.58 -32.37
N VAL A 235 -15.77 -18.62 -31.27
CA VAL A 235 -15.96 -17.48 -30.37
C VAL A 235 -15.26 -17.83 -29.07
N ASP A 236 -14.10 -17.21 -28.83
CA ASP A 236 -13.41 -17.23 -27.55
C ASP A 236 -13.80 -15.94 -26.80
N SER A 237 -14.47 -16.07 -25.64
CA SER A 237 -14.68 -14.95 -24.71
C SER A 237 -13.97 -15.21 -23.39
N GLU A 238 -13.19 -14.23 -22.93
CA GLU A 238 -12.42 -14.27 -21.68
C GLU A 238 -13.33 -14.39 -20.44
N PRO A 239 -12.91 -15.09 -19.38
CA PRO A 239 -13.60 -15.06 -18.10
C PRO A 239 -13.22 -13.81 -17.31
N ALA A 240 -14.14 -12.87 -17.18
CA ALA A 240 -14.02 -11.74 -16.25
C ALA A 240 -14.11 -12.23 -14.80
N SER A 241 -13.08 -11.92 -14.02
CA SER A 241 -13.10 -11.94 -12.56
C SER A 241 -13.84 -10.70 -12.05
N THR A 242 -14.81 -10.87 -11.15
CA THR A 242 -15.25 -9.74 -10.34
C THR A 242 -15.66 -10.16 -8.94
N VAL A 243 -14.96 -9.54 -8.01
CA VAL A 243 -15.15 -9.51 -6.56
C VAL A 243 -16.48 -8.81 -6.26
N ALA A 244 -17.34 -9.46 -5.49
CA ALA A 244 -18.57 -8.87 -4.97
C ALA A 244 -18.23 -7.93 -3.79
N GLY A 245 -18.16 -6.63 -4.07
CA GLY A 245 -18.22 -5.56 -3.08
C GLY A 245 -19.61 -4.91 -3.13
N HIS A 246 -20.31 -4.96 -2.00
CA HIS A 246 -21.68 -4.52 -1.81
C HIS A 246 -21.68 -3.00 -1.53
N GLU A 247 -22.21 -2.18 -2.44
CA GLU A 247 -22.63 -0.80 -2.13
C GLU A 247 -24.10 -0.60 -2.49
N ARG A 248 -24.85 -0.23 -1.44
CA ARG A 248 -26.23 0.25 -1.51
C ARG A 248 -26.21 1.65 -2.12
N ASN A 249 -27.14 1.94 -3.03
CA ASN A 249 -27.66 3.29 -3.09
C ASN A 249 -29.14 3.33 -3.47
N HIS A 250 -29.79 4.29 -2.81
CA HIS A 250 -31.19 4.65 -2.85
C HIS A 250 -31.65 5.20 -4.20
N ASP A 251 -32.91 4.88 -4.52
CA ASP A 251 -33.96 5.71 -5.12
C ASP A 251 -33.57 6.90 -6.01
N SER A 252 -33.93 6.82 -7.29
CA SER A 252 -34.83 7.81 -7.91
C SER A 252 -35.31 7.36 -9.29
N ALA A 253 -36.59 7.61 -9.52
CA ALA A 253 -37.40 7.13 -10.63
C ALA A 253 -37.33 8.02 -11.89
N HIS A 254 -37.81 7.42 -13.00
CA HIS A 254 -38.30 8.02 -14.26
C HIS A 254 -37.28 8.48 -15.31
N HIS A 255 -37.12 7.70 -16.38
CA HIS A 255 -37.91 7.83 -17.61
C HIS A 255 -37.59 6.70 -18.60
N GLY A 256 -38.64 6.10 -19.18
CA GLY A 256 -38.51 5.09 -20.20
C GLY A 256 -38.31 5.68 -21.60
N HIS A 257 -37.39 5.10 -22.36
CA HIS A 257 -37.54 4.89 -23.80
C HIS A 257 -36.67 3.71 -24.22
N GLY A 258 -37.27 2.77 -24.93
CA GLY A 258 -36.65 1.50 -25.28
C GLY A 258 -35.66 1.58 -26.44
N SER A 259 -34.65 0.71 -26.37
CA SER A 259 -34.05 0.09 -27.54
C SER A 259 -33.43 -1.27 -27.14
N LYS A 260 -33.99 -2.32 -27.73
CA LYS A 260 -33.34 -3.53 -28.28
C LYS A 260 -32.23 -4.22 -27.49
N ASP A 261 -32.58 -5.42 -27.04
CA ASP A 261 -31.87 -6.69 -27.25
C ASP A 261 -30.36 -6.63 -27.47
N GLU A 262 -29.60 -6.81 -26.38
CA GLU A 262 -28.28 -7.45 -26.35
C GLU A 262 -27.83 -7.42 -24.88
N ASP A 263 -28.09 -8.50 -24.12
CA ASP A 263 -27.36 -8.85 -22.89
C ASP A 263 -27.91 -10.16 -22.31
N GLY A 264 -27.47 -11.29 -22.86
CA GLY A 264 -27.85 -12.63 -22.41
C GLY A 264 -26.87 -13.76 -22.75
N GLU A 265 -25.67 -13.45 -23.23
CA GLU A 265 -24.66 -14.47 -23.53
C GLU A 265 -23.64 -14.57 -22.39
N ARG A 266 -23.80 -15.58 -21.52
CA ARG A 266 -22.78 -15.96 -20.53
C ARG A 266 -22.33 -17.42 -20.76
N ASN A 267 -21.11 -17.54 -21.29
CA ASN A 267 -20.12 -18.63 -21.13
C ASN A 267 -20.63 -20.09 -21.07
N ALA A 268 -20.67 -20.76 -22.23
CA ALA A 268 -20.66 -22.21 -22.35
C ALA A 268 -19.52 -22.64 -23.29
N VAL A 269 -18.73 -23.66 -22.90
CA VAL A 269 -17.61 -24.17 -23.72
C VAL A 269 -17.92 -25.58 -24.24
N PHE A 270 -17.75 -25.77 -25.55
CA PHE A 270 -18.06 -27.01 -26.26
C PHE A 270 -16.87 -27.97 -26.35
N ILE A 271 -17.12 -29.29 -26.39
CA ILE A 271 -16.10 -30.34 -26.49
C ILE A 271 -16.55 -31.37 -27.53
N THR A 272 -15.73 -31.61 -28.56
CA THR A 272 -15.83 -32.76 -29.49
C THR A 272 -14.44 -33.42 -29.61
N HIS A 273 -14.36 -34.74 -29.84
CA HIS A 273 -13.09 -35.48 -29.90
C HIS A 273 -13.05 -36.50 -31.04
N ARG A 274 -12.09 -36.34 -31.96
CA ARG A 274 -11.73 -37.34 -33.00
C ARG A 274 -10.21 -37.57 -32.98
N LYS A 275 -9.74 -38.81 -33.25
CA LYS A 275 -8.30 -39.11 -33.37
C LYS A 275 -8.00 -40.06 -34.54
N GLU A 276 -7.11 -39.61 -35.44
CA GLU A 276 -6.38 -40.44 -36.40
C GLU A 276 -5.14 -41.08 -35.73
N LYS A 277 -4.81 -42.30 -36.16
CA LYS A 277 -3.71 -43.11 -35.60
C LYS A 277 -2.40 -42.84 -36.32
N VAL A 278 -1.39 -42.33 -35.60
CA VAL A 278 0.02 -42.48 -35.97
C VAL A 278 0.84 -42.86 -34.73
N HIS A 279 1.64 -43.93 -34.85
CA HIS A 279 2.57 -44.42 -33.83
C HIS A 279 3.94 -43.75 -34.00
N LYS A 280 4.52 -43.19 -32.93
CA LYS A 280 5.96 -43.29 -32.57
C LYS A 280 6.29 -42.63 -31.22
N ARG A 281 7.30 -43.18 -30.54
CA ARG A 281 7.76 -42.88 -29.16
C ARG A 281 8.55 -41.54 -29.10
N LEU A 282 8.34 -40.75 -28.05
CA LEU A 282 9.10 -39.52 -27.74
C LEU A 282 10.21 -39.77 -26.69
N PRO A 283 11.38 -39.10 -26.79
CA PRO A 283 12.36 -39.02 -25.72
C PRO A 283 12.07 -37.81 -24.81
N PHE A 284 11.95 -38.04 -23.50
CA PHE A 284 11.76 -36.99 -22.49
C PHE A 284 13.11 -36.67 -21.82
N ARG A 285 13.91 -35.80 -22.44
CA ARG A 285 15.02 -35.07 -21.78
C ARG A 285 15.51 -33.94 -22.70
N GLN A 286 14.95 -32.73 -22.58
CA GLN A 286 15.66 -31.54 -23.05
C GLN A 286 16.60 -31.14 -21.92
N GLU A 287 17.91 -31.25 -22.17
CA GLU A 287 18.94 -30.73 -21.28
C GLU A 287 18.84 -29.19 -21.25
N PRO A 288 18.88 -28.53 -20.08
CA PRO A 288 18.93 -27.08 -20.02
C PRO A 288 20.22 -26.60 -20.72
N LEU A 289 20.09 -25.66 -21.65
CA LEU A 289 21.25 -25.07 -22.33
C LEU A 289 22.16 -24.39 -21.29
N PRO A 290 23.48 -24.67 -21.29
CA PRO A 290 24.40 -23.98 -20.40
C PRO A 290 24.35 -22.46 -20.66
N TYR A 291 24.55 -21.64 -19.63
CA TYR A 291 24.63 -20.19 -19.74
C TYR A 291 25.70 -19.80 -20.79
N ASP A 292 25.27 -19.46 -21.99
CA ASP A 292 26.17 -19.17 -23.11
C ASP A 292 26.55 -17.68 -23.12
N ARG A 293 27.81 -17.40 -22.79
CA ARG A 293 28.39 -16.04 -22.82
C ARG A 293 28.34 -15.43 -24.22
N GLU A 294 28.34 -16.25 -25.27
CA GLU A 294 28.33 -15.82 -26.66
C GLU A 294 26.95 -15.33 -27.10
N VAL A 295 25.87 -16.00 -26.66
CA VAL A 295 24.47 -15.58 -26.89
C VAL A 295 24.20 -14.25 -26.19
N ARG A 296 24.68 -14.10 -24.96
CA ARG A 296 24.62 -12.83 -24.21
C ARG A 296 25.40 -11.71 -24.90
N ARG A 297 26.57 -12.01 -25.49
CA ARG A 297 27.37 -11.03 -26.25
C ARG A 297 26.66 -10.59 -27.54
N ARG A 298 25.93 -11.51 -28.20
CA ARG A 298 25.09 -11.20 -29.37
C ARG A 298 23.88 -10.34 -29.02
N TRP A 299 23.21 -10.62 -27.91
CA TRP A 299 22.10 -9.80 -27.41
C TRP A 299 22.51 -8.35 -27.14
N LEU A 300 23.70 -8.15 -26.56
CA LEU A 300 24.27 -6.81 -26.31
C LEU A 300 24.65 -6.07 -27.59
N ALA A 301 24.95 -6.80 -28.66
CA ALA A 301 25.29 -6.25 -29.97
C ALA A 301 24.06 -6.03 -30.87
N ALA A 302 22.89 -6.54 -30.49
CA ALA A 302 21.65 -6.44 -31.23
C ALA A 302 20.98 -5.06 -31.06
N ASN A 303 20.41 -4.55 -32.15
CA ASN A 303 19.62 -3.33 -32.13
C ASN A 303 18.37 -3.49 -31.24
N GLU A 304 17.76 -2.38 -30.83
CA GLU A 304 16.66 -2.38 -29.84
C GLU A 304 15.43 -3.20 -30.31
N GLU A 305 15.23 -3.32 -31.62
CA GLU A 305 14.17 -4.11 -32.27
C GLU A 305 14.48 -5.62 -32.29
N ASP A 306 15.74 -6.00 -32.54
CA ASP A 306 16.21 -7.39 -32.50
C ASP A 306 16.25 -7.95 -31.06
N ARG A 307 16.48 -7.08 -30.06
CA ARG A 307 16.45 -7.47 -28.64
C ARG A 307 15.08 -7.95 -28.18
N GLY A 308 13.98 -7.46 -28.76
CA GLY A 308 12.62 -7.94 -28.45
C GLY A 308 12.40 -9.40 -28.84
N ASN A 309 12.90 -9.81 -30.01
CA ASN A 309 12.87 -11.21 -30.46
C ASN A 309 13.76 -12.11 -29.61
N ASP A 310 14.89 -11.60 -29.12
CA ASP A 310 15.76 -12.33 -28.21
C ASP A 310 15.16 -12.47 -26.79
N VAL A 311 14.38 -11.52 -26.27
CA VAL A 311 13.71 -11.67 -24.96
C VAL A 311 12.76 -12.87 -24.97
N ALA A 312 11.99 -13.05 -26.05
CA ALA A 312 11.15 -14.24 -26.23
C ALA A 312 11.99 -15.53 -26.26
N TYR A 313 13.17 -15.51 -26.88
CA TYR A 313 14.13 -16.61 -26.84
C TYR A 313 14.68 -16.87 -25.42
N TRP A 314 14.98 -15.83 -24.63
CA TRP A 314 15.45 -15.96 -23.25
C TRP A 314 14.36 -16.46 -22.29
N GLU A 315 13.11 -16.01 -22.43
CA GLU A 315 11.96 -16.55 -21.69
C GLU A 315 11.74 -18.02 -22.00
N GLN A 316 11.85 -18.40 -23.28
CA GLN A 316 11.69 -19.77 -23.74
C GLN A 316 12.86 -20.67 -23.32
N ALA A 317 14.10 -20.16 -23.27
CA ALA A 317 15.30 -20.91 -22.93
C ALA A 317 15.60 -20.98 -21.41
N TYR A 318 15.27 -19.93 -20.65
CA TYR A 318 15.68 -19.74 -19.25
C TYR A 318 14.56 -19.21 -18.34
N GLY A 319 13.28 -19.40 -18.69
CA GLY A 319 12.10 -18.89 -17.98
C GLY A 319 12.19 -18.85 -16.44
N PRO A 320 11.41 -17.96 -15.82
CA PRO A 320 11.63 -17.47 -14.45
C PRO A 320 11.86 -18.60 -13.44
N TYR A 321 12.70 -18.33 -12.42
CA TYR A 321 13.03 -19.31 -11.38
C TYR A 321 11.77 -19.89 -10.71
N ILE A 322 10.69 -19.11 -10.67
CA ILE A 322 9.39 -19.45 -10.12
C ILE A 322 8.32 -19.11 -11.16
N ALA A 323 7.47 -20.08 -11.49
CA ALA A 323 6.30 -19.81 -12.31
C ALA A 323 5.33 -18.91 -11.53
N GLU A 324 4.66 -17.98 -12.22
CA GLU A 324 3.76 -16.99 -11.60
C GLU A 324 2.76 -17.60 -10.60
N GLN A 325 2.17 -18.75 -10.94
CA GLN A 325 1.25 -19.52 -10.09
C GLN A 325 1.82 -20.06 -8.76
N HIS A 326 3.15 -20.05 -8.59
CA HIS A 326 3.85 -20.52 -7.40
C HIS A 326 4.49 -19.36 -6.61
N ARG A 327 4.35 -18.13 -7.10
CA ARG A 327 4.83 -16.94 -6.40
C ARG A 327 4.01 -16.72 -5.13
N ALA A 328 4.65 -16.21 -4.08
CA ALA A 328 3.93 -15.80 -2.89
C ALA A 328 2.87 -14.73 -3.21
N SER A 329 1.81 -14.74 -2.41
CA SER A 329 0.74 -13.76 -2.54
C SER A 329 1.23 -12.34 -2.23
N GLU A 330 0.79 -11.38 -3.06
CA GLU A 330 1.06 -9.95 -2.88
C GLU A 330 0.72 -9.43 -1.47
N TRP A 331 -0.24 -10.06 -0.78
CA TRP A 331 -0.64 -9.69 0.58
C TRP A 331 0.49 -9.80 1.60
N VAL A 332 1.38 -10.78 1.46
CA VAL A 332 2.51 -10.97 2.39
C VAL A 332 3.53 -9.86 2.22
N SER A 333 3.83 -9.51 0.97
CA SER A 333 4.75 -8.43 0.63
C SER A 333 4.15 -7.07 1.04
N LEU A 334 2.86 -6.84 0.81
CA LEU A 334 2.16 -5.64 1.27
C LEU A 334 2.18 -5.52 2.80
N PHE A 335 1.96 -6.63 3.52
CA PHE A 335 2.05 -6.64 4.98
C PHE A 335 3.45 -6.26 5.48
N TYR A 336 4.51 -6.70 4.78
CA TYR A 336 5.89 -6.30 5.09
C TYR A 336 6.11 -4.79 4.90
N ASP A 337 5.52 -4.18 3.86
CA ASP A 337 5.61 -2.73 3.64
C ASP A 337 4.91 -1.93 4.74
N LEU A 338 3.75 -2.41 5.20
CA LEU A 338 3.03 -1.78 6.31
C LEU A 338 3.86 -1.78 7.60
N VAL A 339 4.61 -2.85 7.86
CA VAL A 339 5.52 -2.91 9.02
C VAL A 339 6.66 -1.90 8.87
N LEU A 340 7.29 -1.80 7.68
CA LEU A 340 8.32 -0.79 7.41
C LEU A 340 7.81 0.62 7.72
N VAL A 341 6.61 0.96 7.22
CA VAL A 341 6.05 2.30 7.40
C VAL A 341 5.58 2.54 8.84
N ALA A 342 5.07 1.53 9.55
CA ALA A 342 4.77 1.65 10.97
C ALA A 342 6.02 1.96 11.81
N VAL A 343 7.15 1.33 11.47
CA VAL A 343 8.46 1.59 12.10
C VAL A 343 8.95 3.00 11.77
N LEU A 344 8.86 3.42 10.51
CA LEU A 344 9.18 4.80 10.10
C LEU A 344 8.31 5.83 10.82
N SER A 345 7.02 5.58 10.99
CA SER A 345 6.10 6.50 11.67
C SER A 345 6.43 6.61 13.16
N THR A 346 6.73 5.48 13.82
CA THR A 346 7.19 5.47 15.23
C THR A 346 8.49 6.25 15.39
N PHE A 347 9.43 6.09 14.44
CA PHE A 347 10.67 6.85 14.45
C PHE A 347 10.43 8.35 14.22
N SER A 348 9.57 8.70 13.26
CA SER A 348 9.24 10.11 12.94
C SER A 348 8.57 10.83 14.10
N ALA A 349 7.73 10.13 14.87
CA ALA A 349 7.10 10.68 16.06
C ALA A 349 8.05 10.83 17.27
N SER A 350 9.17 10.09 17.30
CA SER A 350 10.15 10.18 18.40
C SER A 350 11.37 11.04 18.07
N HIS A 351 11.61 11.29 16.78
CA HIS A 351 12.71 12.10 16.26
C HIS A 351 12.13 13.13 15.29
N GLU A 352 11.26 13.99 15.81
CA GLU A 352 10.67 15.05 15.00
C GLU A 352 11.79 15.91 14.41
N VAL A 353 11.74 16.07 13.08
CA VAL A 353 12.72 16.90 12.37
C VAL A 353 12.27 18.34 12.58
N GLN A 354 12.67 18.96 13.69
CA GLN A 354 12.38 20.38 13.98
C GLN A 354 13.63 21.26 13.79
N GLU A 355 14.82 20.67 13.90
CA GLU A 355 16.09 21.34 13.69
C GLU A 355 16.87 20.76 12.48
N PRO A 356 17.70 21.57 11.79
CA PRO A 356 18.54 21.08 10.68
C PRO A 356 19.50 19.96 11.09
N GLY A 357 19.93 19.92 12.36
CA GLY A 357 20.77 18.87 12.91
C GLY A 357 20.09 17.50 13.01
N ALA A 358 18.75 17.47 13.06
CA ALA A 358 17.98 16.23 13.12
C ALA A 358 17.87 15.54 11.75
N ILE A 359 17.96 16.27 10.63
CA ILE A 359 17.88 15.73 9.28
C ILE A 359 18.90 14.60 9.03
N PRO A 360 20.23 14.77 9.28
CA PRO A 360 21.18 13.69 9.08
C PRO A 360 20.99 12.52 10.05
N VAL A 361 20.50 12.76 11.27
CA VAL A 361 20.14 11.68 12.22
C VAL A 361 18.98 10.86 11.65
N TYR A 362 17.94 11.52 11.16
CA TYR A 362 16.80 10.86 10.53
C TYR A 362 17.22 10.11 9.27
N PHE A 363 18.00 10.74 8.39
CA PHE A 363 18.51 10.12 7.17
C PHE A 363 19.31 8.86 7.46
N SER A 364 20.14 8.90 8.50
CA SER A 364 20.96 7.76 8.92
C SER A 364 20.10 6.53 9.27
N TYR A 365 18.97 6.74 9.97
CA TYR A 365 18.02 5.67 10.29
C TYR A 365 17.20 5.21 9.07
N TYR A 366 16.76 6.17 8.25
CA TYR A 366 16.06 5.88 6.98
C TYR A 366 16.89 4.95 6.08
N VAL A 367 18.20 5.21 5.94
CA VAL A 367 19.12 4.38 5.14
C VAL A 367 19.16 2.93 5.63
N ILE A 368 19.09 2.69 6.94
CA ILE A 368 19.05 1.34 7.51
C ILE A 368 17.77 0.63 7.07
N LEU A 369 16.62 1.26 7.30
CA LEU A 369 15.31 0.66 7.02
C LEU A 369 15.09 0.40 5.54
N ILE A 370 15.35 1.40 4.68
CA ILE A 370 15.17 1.25 3.24
C ILE A 370 16.13 0.20 2.68
N ARG A 371 17.34 0.07 3.25
CA ARG A 371 18.27 -0.99 2.83
C ARG A 371 17.79 -2.37 3.27
N ILE A 372 17.29 -2.53 4.50
CA ILE A 372 16.70 -3.81 4.95
C ILE A 372 15.57 -4.21 4.00
N TRP A 373 14.65 -3.29 3.74
CA TRP A 373 13.52 -3.53 2.85
C TRP A 373 13.95 -3.84 1.42
N THR A 374 14.84 -3.03 0.83
CA THR A 374 15.24 -3.22 -0.57
C THR A 374 16.02 -4.51 -0.77
N ALA A 375 16.89 -4.89 0.18
CA ALA A 375 17.61 -6.15 0.10
C ALA A 375 16.65 -7.35 0.14
N GLN A 376 15.61 -7.29 0.97
CA GLN A 376 14.55 -8.29 1.00
C GLN A 376 13.77 -8.29 -0.32
N LEU A 377 13.39 -7.13 -0.84
CA LEU A 377 12.66 -6.99 -2.10
C LEU A 377 13.42 -7.64 -3.27
N HIS A 378 14.74 -7.47 -3.36
CA HIS A 378 15.54 -8.07 -4.44
C HIS A 378 15.53 -9.60 -4.39
N TYR A 379 15.57 -10.16 -3.18
CA TYR A 379 15.40 -11.60 -2.99
C TYR A 379 13.98 -12.03 -3.38
N ASP A 380 12.98 -11.31 -2.87
CA ASP A 380 11.57 -11.63 -3.07
C ASP A 380 11.13 -11.57 -4.53
N ALA A 381 11.67 -10.59 -5.26
CA ALA A 381 11.39 -10.38 -6.67
C ALA A 381 11.76 -11.59 -7.54
N THR A 382 12.72 -12.39 -7.08
CA THR A 382 13.33 -13.47 -7.88
C THR A 382 13.02 -14.86 -7.35
N TYR A 383 12.96 -15.02 -6.02
CA TYR A 383 12.97 -16.34 -5.37
C TYR A 383 11.83 -16.59 -4.38
N GLU A 384 10.92 -15.64 -4.13
CA GLU A 384 9.83 -15.88 -3.19
C GLU A 384 8.75 -16.80 -3.77
N ALA A 385 8.64 -17.99 -3.19
CA ALA A 385 7.57 -18.95 -3.47
C ALA A 385 6.53 -18.97 -2.34
N ASP A 386 5.31 -19.40 -2.65
CA ASP A 386 4.27 -19.60 -1.64
C ASP A 386 4.47 -20.90 -0.84
N ASP A 387 5.53 -20.96 -0.04
CA ASP A 387 5.85 -22.11 0.82
C ASP A 387 6.12 -21.71 2.28
N THR A 388 6.15 -22.72 3.15
CA THR A 388 6.37 -22.51 4.59
C THR A 388 7.75 -21.94 4.91
N PHE A 389 8.77 -22.24 4.09
CA PHE A 389 10.12 -21.75 4.31
C PHE A 389 10.18 -20.23 4.16
N HIS A 390 9.73 -19.70 3.01
CA HIS A 390 9.70 -18.25 2.76
C HIS A 390 8.78 -17.52 3.74
N ARG A 391 7.65 -18.13 4.14
CA ARG A 391 6.75 -17.56 5.16
C ARG A 391 7.40 -17.42 6.53
N ILE A 392 8.20 -18.40 6.97
CA ILE A 392 8.93 -18.34 8.25
C ILE A 392 9.99 -17.23 8.20
N PHE A 393 10.81 -17.19 7.14
CA PHE A 393 11.85 -16.17 7.02
C PHE A 393 11.28 -14.76 6.91
N LYS A 394 10.18 -14.57 6.17
CA LYS A 394 9.47 -13.29 6.16
C LYS A 394 8.96 -12.89 7.55
N ALA A 395 8.39 -13.83 8.31
CA ALA A 395 7.94 -13.56 9.68
C ALA A 395 9.10 -13.16 10.61
N LEU A 396 10.25 -13.84 10.50
CA LEU A 396 11.46 -13.49 11.23
C LEU A 396 11.97 -12.09 10.84
N GLN A 397 11.96 -11.78 9.55
CA GLN A 397 12.37 -10.48 9.02
C GLN A 397 11.45 -9.34 9.50
N ILE A 398 10.13 -9.58 9.56
CA ILE A 398 9.15 -8.67 10.15
C ILE A 398 9.45 -8.43 11.63
N ALA A 399 9.69 -9.50 12.40
CA ALA A 399 9.98 -9.40 13.83
C ALA A 399 11.25 -8.58 14.09
N VAL A 400 12.30 -8.79 13.29
CA VAL A 400 13.55 -8.03 13.37
C VAL A 400 13.32 -6.56 13.02
N MET A 401 12.56 -6.26 11.97
CA MET A 401 12.22 -4.87 11.61
C MET A 401 11.45 -4.15 12.72
N LEU A 402 10.45 -4.81 13.31
CA LEU A 402 9.67 -4.26 14.41
C LEU A 402 10.54 -4.00 15.65
N TYR A 403 11.48 -4.92 15.94
CA TYR A 403 12.44 -4.75 17.02
C TYR A 403 13.37 -3.54 16.77
N ILE A 404 13.84 -3.33 15.54
CA ILE A 404 14.61 -2.13 15.15
C ILE A 404 13.79 -0.85 15.40
N GLY A 405 12.49 -0.87 15.12
CA GLY A 405 11.58 0.24 15.44
C GLY A 405 11.48 0.49 16.94
N ALA A 406 11.20 -0.55 17.72
CA ALA A 406 11.08 -0.45 19.17
C ALA A 406 12.37 0.00 19.87
N ALA A 407 13.52 -0.40 19.32
CA ALA A 407 14.85 -0.08 19.84
C ALA A 407 15.40 1.28 19.37
N SER A 408 14.67 2.01 18.53
CA SER A 408 15.14 3.26 17.92
C SER A 408 15.06 4.48 18.82
N ASN A 409 14.39 4.40 19.98
CA ASN A 409 14.23 5.54 20.88
C ASN A 409 15.60 6.01 21.40
N GLY A 410 16.01 7.24 21.08
CA GLY A 410 17.33 7.78 21.40
C GLY A 410 18.42 7.51 20.34
N TRP A 411 18.05 7.10 19.12
CA TRP A 411 18.98 6.93 18.01
C TRP A 411 19.73 8.22 17.66
N GLN A 412 21.00 8.31 18.06
CA GLN A 412 21.88 9.43 17.72
C GLN A 412 23.29 8.89 17.44
N PRO A 413 23.62 8.51 16.19
CA PRO A 413 24.93 7.91 15.87
C PRO A 413 26.11 8.84 16.20
N GLY A 414 25.88 10.16 16.24
CA GLY A 414 26.88 11.15 16.66
C GLY A 414 27.25 11.11 18.15
N LYS A 415 26.43 10.48 19.00
CA LYS A 415 26.59 10.45 20.47
C LYS A 415 26.84 9.05 21.05
N VAL A 416 27.38 8.13 20.23
CA VAL A 416 27.64 6.72 20.61
C VAL A 416 28.84 6.56 21.56
N LEU A 417 29.65 7.61 21.78
CA LEU A 417 30.70 7.63 22.79
C LEU A 417 30.08 7.43 24.19
N GLY A 418 30.58 6.44 24.94
CA GLY A 418 30.04 6.10 26.25
C GLY A 418 30.08 7.29 27.21
N ALA A 419 28.99 7.49 27.97
CA ALA A 419 28.80 8.65 28.84
C ALA A 419 29.95 8.85 29.84
N ASP A 420 30.55 7.75 30.33
CA ASP A 420 31.67 7.76 31.28
C ASP A 420 32.97 8.36 30.71
N TYR A 421 33.08 8.45 29.39
CA TYR A 421 34.30 8.86 28.69
C TYR A 421 34.25 10.28 28.12
N VAL A 422 33.14 11.01 28.35
CA VAL A 422 33.02 12.41 27.93
C VAL A 422 33.23 13.31 29.15
N PRO A 423 34.30 14.11 29.20
CA PRO A 423 34.57 15.00 30.33
C PRO A 423 33.48 16.08 30.44
N GLN A 424 33.00 16.34 31.66
CA GLN A 424 32.14 17.49 32.01
C GLN A 424 30.77 17.54 31.29
N LEU A 425 30.14 16.40 31.02
CA LEU A 425 28.74 16.41 30.56
C LEU A 425 27.77 16.78 31.68
N ASP A 426 26.80 17.62 31.35
CA ASP A 426 25.59 17.82 32.16
C ASP A 426 24.81 16.49 32.33
N ALA A 427 24.09 16.34 33.44
CA ALA A 427 23.33 15.13 33.78
C ALA A 427 22.34 14.76 32.66
N LYS A 428 21.73 15.74 32.00
CA LYS A 428 20.80 15.53 30.87
C LYS A 428 21.51 14.97 29.65
N ASP A 429 22.70 15.45 29.33
CA ASP A 429 23.45 14.97 28.17
C ASP A 429 24.10 13.60 28.41
N GLN A 430 24.48 13.28 29.65
CA GLN A 430 24.90 11.92 30.01
C GLN A 430 23.82 10.88 29.69
N VAL A 431 22.55 11.17 30.01
CA VAL A 431 21.41 10.29 29.68
C VAL A 431 21.26 10.12 28.18
N LYS A 432 21.42 11.20 27.39
CA LYS A 432 21.35 11.13 25.92
C LYS A 432 22.46 10.25 25.34
N HIS A 433 23.69 10.37 25.84
CA HIS A 433 24.82 9.54 25.40
C HIS A 433 24.60 8.06 25.76
N ALA A 434 24.14 7.77 26.98
CA ALA A 434 23.84 6.41 27.40
C ALA A 434 22.70 5.78 26.57
N SER A 435 21.63 6.53 26.33
CA SER A 435 20.51 6.10 25.48
C SER A 435 20.98 5.88 24.03
N ALA A 436 21.76 6.80 23.46
CA ALA A 436 22.28 6.66 22.10
C ALA A 436 23.18 5.45 21.91
N ALA A 437 24.06 5.17 22.87
CA ALA A 437 24.92 3.99 22.84
C ALA A 437 24.10 2.68 22.91
N SER A 438 23.06 2.64 23.77
CA SER A 438 22.17 1.49 23.90
C SER A 438 21.36 1.24 22.63
N SER A 439 20.72 2.28 22.10
CA SER A 439 19.89 2.21 20.89
C SER A 439 20.72 1.88 19.65
N PHE A 440 21.95 2.41 19.55
CA PHE A 440 22.87 2.01 18.48
C PHE A 440 23.22 0.52 18.55
N LEU A 441 23.57 0.02 19.75
CA LEU A 441 23.94 -1.38 19.94
C LEU A 441 22.80 -2.32 19.53
N THR A 442 21.60 -2.08 20.03
CA THR A 442 20.42 -2.93 19.79
C THR A 442 20.00 -2.93 18.32
N VAL A 443 19.99 -1.77 17.67
CA VAL A 443 19.68 -1.65 16.23
C VAL A 443 20.72 -2.37 15.38
N VAL A 444 22.02 -2.21 15.67
CA VAL A 444 23.07 -2.88 14.87
C VAL A 444 23.06 -4.39 15.07
N ILE A 445 22.78 -4.90 16.27
CA ILE A 445 22.60 -6.34 16.51
C ILE A 445 21.41 -6.87 15.68
N ALA A 446 20.26 -6.19 15.75
CA ALA A 446 19.09 -6.59 14.99
C ALA A 446 19.33 -6.54 13.47
N PHE A 447 20.04 -5.50 12.99
CA PHE A 447 20.48 -5.42 11.60
C PHE A 447 21.37 -6.62 11.21
N ALA A 448 22.36 -6.97 12.03
CA ALA A 448 23.23 -8.12 11.77
C ALA A 448 22.44 -9.43 11.68
N VAL A 449 21.45 -9.62 12.55
CA VAL A 449 20.54 -10.78 12.53
C VAL A 449 19.72 -10.81 11.24
N SER A 450 19.17 -9.67 10.80
CA SER A 450 18.47 -9.57 9.51
C SER A 450 19.38 -10.00 8.34
N ARG A 451 20.65 -9.56 8.34
CA ARG A 451 21.62 -9.94 7.30
C ARG A 451 21.99 -11.41 7.36
N ALA A 452 22.08 -12.00 8.55
CA ALA A 452 22.31 -13.43 8.70
C ALA A 452 21.16 -14.27 8.12
N PHE A 453 19.90 -13.89 8.39
CA PHE A 453 18.73 -14.55 7.81
C PHE A 453 18.72 -14.46 6.28
N LEU A 454 18.88 -13.27 5.73
CA LEU A 454 18.86 -13.08 4.28
C LEU A 454 20.06 -13.76 3.60
N ALA A 455 21.25 -13.72 4.20
CA ALA A 455 22.42 -14.45 3.68
C ALA A 455 22.20 -15.97 3.66
N PHE A 456 21.48 -16.50 4.66
CA PHE A 456 21.10 -17.91 4.70
C PHE A 456 20.11 -18.27 3.59
N GLU A 457 19.10 -17.43 3.34
CA GLU A 457 18.16 -17.58 2.22
C GLU A 457 18.89 -17.60 0.87
N TRP A 458 19.81 -16.66 0.64
CA TRP A 458 20.65 -16.64 -0.56
C TRP A 458 21.56 -17.87 -0.67
N LEU A 459 22.10 -18.37 0.45
CA LEU A 459 22.89 -19.60 0.46
C LEU A 459 22.06 -20.82 0.03
N CYS A 460 20.82 -20.93 0.53
CA CYS A 460 19.88 -21.96 0.10
C CYS A 460 19.63 -21.90 -1.42
N VAL A 461 19.47 -20.70 -2.00
CA VAL A 461 19.33 -20.50 -3.45
C VAL A 461 20.59 -20.93 -4.21
N ILE A 462 21.79 -20.64 -3.70
CA ILE A 462 23.05 -21.11 -4.32
C ILE A 462 23.13 -22.64 -4.33
N LEU A 463 22.72 -23.31 -3.26
CA LEU A 463 22.72 -24.77 -3.18
C LEU A 463 21.68 -25.38 -4.11
N SER A 464 20.46 -24.82 -4.14
CA SER A 464 19.37 -25.28 -5.00
C SER A 464 19.67 -25.06 -6.48
N SER A 465 20.21 -23.90 -6.86
CA SER A 465 20.59 -23.60 -8.25
C SER A 465 21.69 -24.54 -8.78
N ARG A 466 22.65 -24.95 -7.93
CA ARG A 466 23.65 -25.97 -8.26
C ARG A 466 23.02 -27.34 -8.49
N ARG A 467 22.04 -27.74 -7.67
CA ARG A 467 21.34 -29.03 -7.82
C ARG A 467 20.51 -29.11 -9.10
N ILE A 468 19.90 -28.00 -9.51
CA ILE A 468 19.07 -27.90 -10.72
C ILE A 468 19.93 -27.72 -12.00
N GLY A 469 21.25 -27.49 -11.85
CA GLY A 469 22.16 -27.29 -12.98
C GLY A 469 22.08 -25.89 -13.60
N ARG A 470 21.56 -24.89 -12.86
CA ARG A 470 21.44 -23.48 -13.29
C ARG A 470 22.26 -22.54 -12.38
N PRO A 471 23.59 -22.72 -12.24
CA PRO A 471 24.40 -21.85 -11.38
C PRO A 471 24.45 -20.42 -11.95
N SER A 472 24.06 -19.43 -11.13
CA SER A 472 24.20 -18.00 -11.44
C SER A 472 25.18 -17.33 -10.47
N PRO A 473 26.01 -16.37 -10.93
CA PRO A 473 26.88 -15.60 -10.06
C PRO A 473 26.14 -14.53 -9.23
N ALA A 474 24.95 -14.08 -9.63
CA ALA A 474 24.19 -13.05 -8.91
C ALA A 474 23.86 -13.45 -7.45
N PRO A 475 23.30 -14.64 -7.17
CA PRO A 475 23.10 -15.11 -5.79
C PRO A 475 24.36 -15.13 -4.93
N GLN A 476 25.52 -15.40 -5.53
CA GLN A 476 26.79 -15.46 -4.82
C GLN A 476 27.27 -14.08 -4.38
N ILE A 477 27.13 -13.07 -5.25
CA ILE A 477 27.49 -11.69 -4.93
C ILE A 477 26.60 -11.15 -3.80
N ASN A 478 25.29 -11.38 -3.87
CA ASN A 478 24.36 -10.97 -2.82
C ASN A 478 24.65 -11.68 -1.48
N ALA A 479 24.90 -12.99 -1.48
CA ALA A 479 25.27 -13.71 -0.27
C ALA A 479 26.58 -13.19 0.35
N VAL A 480 27.63 -13.00 -0.46
CA VAL A 480 28.95 -12.54 0.02
C VAL A 480 28.87 -11.12 0.60
N THR A 481 28.18 -10.22 -0.07
CA THR A 481 28.04 -8.82 0.39
C THR A 481 27.24 -8.72 1.69
N LEU A 482 26.18 -9.54 1.83
CA LEU A 482 25.42 -9.66 3.09
C LEU A 482 26.27 -10.25 4.23
N ILE A 483 27.10 -11.25 3.95
CA ILE A 483 28.03 -11.83 4.94
C ILE A 483 29.06 -10.77 5.39
N ILE A 484 29.65 -10.02 4.46
CA ILE A 484 30.59 -8.95 4.79
C ILE A 484 29.90 -7.87 5.65
N SER A 485 28.69 -7.46 5.27
CA SER A 485 27.89 -6.50 6.04
C SER A 485 27.56 -7.01 7.45
N CYS A 486 27.22 -8.29 7.58
CA CYS A 486 26.99 -8.95 8.87
C CYS A 486 28.27 -8.94 9.73
N ILE A 487 29.42 -9.30 9.16
CA ILE A 487 30.72 -9.27 9.85
C ILE A 487 31.07 -7.86 10.32
N PHE A 488 30.91 -6.85 9.45
CA PHE A 488 31.18 -5.46 9.80
C PHE A 488 30.27 -4.96 10.92
N SER A 489 28.99 -5.36 10.90
CA SER A 489 28.03 -5.06 11.97
C SER A 489 28.42 -5.73 13.29
N ILE A 490 28.85 -6.99 13.27
CA ILE A 490 29.33 -7.72 14.46
C ILE A 490 30.59 -7.04 15.04
N ILE A 491 31.54 -6.64 14.18
CA ILE A 491 32.73 -5.93 14.64
C ILE A 491 32.34 -4.57 15.23
N ALA A 492 31.42 -3.83 14.61
CA ALA A 492 30.92 -2.56 15.15
C ALA A 492 30.27 -2.75 16.54
N VAL A 493 29.52 -3.82 16.74
CA VAL A 493 28.97 -4.21 18.06
C VAL A 493 30.08 -4.47 19.08
N ALA A 494 31.10 -5.24 18.69
CA ALA A 494 32.21 -5.62 19.57
C ALA A 494 33.13 -4.45 19.96
N LEU A 495 33.20 -3.40 19.13
CA LEU A 495 33.97 -2.20 19.44
C LEU A 495 33.35 -1.43 20.63
N HIS A 496 34.14 -1.27 21.68
CA HIS A 496 33.79 -0.45 22.83
C HIS A 496 34.23 0.99 22.56
N ALA A 497 33.26 1.91 22.44
CA ALA A 497 33.50 3.30 22.11
C ALA A 497 34.02 4.07 23.35
N THR A 498 35.30 3.93 23.66
CA THR A 498 35.97 4.62 24.78
C THR A 498 36.59 5.96 24.39
N THR A 499 36.78 6.20 23.09
CA THR A 499 37.33 7.45 22.54
C THR A 499 36.56 7.88 21.30
N GLN A 500 36.58 9.17 20.98
CA GLN A 500 35.87 9.73 19.82
C GLN A 500 36.27 9.08 18.47
N PRO A 501 37.56 8.79 18.20
CA PRO A 501 37.95 8.08 16.97
C PRO A 501 37.38 6.66 16.90
N VAL A 502 37.33 5.95 18.03
CA VAL A 502 36.77 4.58 18.09
C VAL A 502 35.24 4.61 17.92
N ALA A 503 34.55 5.59 18.51
CA ALA A 503 33.13 5.81 18.27
C ALA A 503 32.84 6.08 16.78
N SER A 504 33.65 6.92 16.15
CA SER A 504 33.56 7.22 14.71
C SER A 504 33.85 6.00 13.85
N ALA A 505 34.86 5.19 14.21
CA ALA A 505 35.18 3.94 13.53
C ALA A 505 34.06 2.90 13.67
N LYS A 506 33.43 2.81 14.85
CA LYS A 506 32.27 1.94 15.11
C LYS A 506 31.10 2.27 14.20
N VAL A 507 30.73 3.55 14.11
CA VAL A 507 29.68 4.03 13.21
C VAL A 507 30.09 3.85 11.75
N GLY A 508 31.32 4.22 11.39
CA GLY A 508 31.85 4.12 10.04
C GLY A 508 31.89 2.68 9.52
N LEU A 509 32.25 1.71 10.36
CA LEU A 509 32.28 0.29 9.98
C LEU A 509 30.88 -0.27 9.72
N PHE A 510 29.90 0.12 10.54
CA PHE A 510 28.50 -0.25 10.32
C PHE A 510 27.99 0.25 8.96
N TYR A 511 28.16 1.55 8.68
CA TYR A 511 27.74 2.12 7.39
C TYR A 511 28.58 1.63 6.20
N ALA A 512 29.85 1.26 6.42
CA ALA A 512 30.66 0.62 5.39
C ALA A 512 30.06 -0.75 4.98
N GLY A 513 29.46 -1.49 5.92
CA GLY A 513 28.76 -2.74 5.61
C GLY A 513 27.55 -2.51 4.69
N ILE A 514 26.72 -1.52 5.03
CA ILE A 514 25.60 -1.06 4.19
C ILE A 514 26.09 -0.65 2.79
N PHE A 515 27.19 0.12 2.73
CA PHE A 515 27.77 0.57 1.48
C PHE A 515 28.26 -0.58 0.60
N VAL A 516 28.89 -1.61 1.18
CA VAL A 516 29.30 -2.82 0.46
C VAL A 516 28.10 -3.54 -0.16
N GLU A 517 26.96 -3.61 0.54
CA GLU A 517 25.74 -4.18 -0.03
C GLU A 517 25.21 -3.37 -1.22
N ILE A 518 25.20 -2.05 -1.09
CA ILE A 518 24.76 -1.12 -2.14
C ILE A 518 25.64 -1.34 -3.38
N VAL A 519 26.96 -1.25 -3.22
CA VAL A 519 27.92 -1.47 -4.32
C VAL A 519 27.78 -2.86 -4.91
N GLY A 520 27.54 -3.88 -4.08
CA GLY A 520 27.32 -5.27 -4.50
C GLY A 520 26.15 -5.42 -5.47
N VAL A 521 25.04 -4.75 -5.19
CA VAL A 521 23.88 -4.70 -6.10
C VAL A 521 24.19 -3.87 -7.35
N TRP A 522 24.84 -2.71 -7.19
CA TRP A 522 25.10 -1.77 -8.28
C TRP A 522 26.06 -2.30 -9.34
N ILE A 523 26.99 -3.17 -8.94
CA ILE A 523 27.95 -3.81 -9.83
C ILE A 523 27.27 -4.86 -10.73
N GLN A 524 26.15 -5.47 -10.30
CA GLN A 524 25.53 -6.58 -11.05
C GLN A 524 24.97 -6.14 -12.41
N PRO A 525 24.21 -5.03 -12.55
CA PRO A 525 23.83 -4.48 -13.85
C PRO A 525 25.03 -4.02 -14.69
N ALA A 526 26.05 -3.41 -14.06
CA ALA A 526 27.23 -2.90 -14.75
C ALA A 526 28.12 -4.01 -15.34
N LEU A 527 28.23 -5.13 -14.64
CA LEU A 527 28.88 -6.35 -15.13
C LEU A 527 27.93 -7.23 -15.96
N LEU A 528 26.69 -6.75 -16.15
CA LEU A 528 25.60 -7.40 -16.89
C LEU A 528 25.32 -8.82 -16.34
N ILE A 529 25.67 -9.08 -15.08
CA ILE A 529 25.59 -10.38 -14.40
C ILE A 529 24.15 -10.79 -14.20
N ASP A 530 23.27 -9.81 -14.02
CA ASP A 530 21.83 -9.98 -14.05
C ASP A 530 21.42 -10.28 -15.49
N GLY A 531 21.04 -11.53 -15.75
CA GLY A 531 20.21 -11.84 -16.91
C GLY A 531 18.81 -11.24 -16.75
N PRO A 532 17.90 -11.44 -17.71
CA PRO A 532 16.51 -10.95 -17.70
C PRO A 532 15.61 -11.62 -16.64
N LEU A 533 16.17 -11.98 -15.46
CA LEU A 533 15.57 -12.91 -14.49
C LEU A 533 14.91 -12.22 -13.28
N THR A 534 15.17 -10.93 -13.06
CA THR A 534 14.40 -10.10 -12.12
C THR A 534 13.24 -9.46 -12.86
N PRO A 535 11.96 -9.73 -12.50
CA PRO A 535 10.82 -9.09 -13.13
C PRO A 535 10.80 -7.60 -12.77
N ASP A 536 11.20 -6.75 -13.71
CA ASP A 536 11.16 -5.27 -13.59
C ASP A 536 9.75 -4.79 -13.20
N GLU A 537 8.71 -5.48 -13.67
CA GLU A 537 7.31 -5.20 -13.32
C GLU A 537 7.03 -5.36 -11.83
N TYR A 538 7.55 -6.41 -11.18
CA TYR A 538 7.31 -6.66 -9.77
C TYR A 538 8.02 -5.62 -8.91
N ILE A 539 9.30 -5.35 -9.18
CA ILE A 539 10.05 -4.34 -8.42
C ILE A 539 9.34 -2.97 -8.52
N ALA A 540 8.88 -2.63 -9.72
CA ALA A 540 8.14 -1.41 -9.98
C ALA A 540 6.84 -1.29 -9.18
N GLU A 541 6.06 -2.35 -9.16
CA GLU A 541 4.81 -2.44 -8.38
C GLU A 541 5.08 -2.25 -6.89
N ARG A 542 6.17 -2.82 -6.38
CA ARG A 542 6.54 -2.75 -4.96
C ARG A 542 7.03 -1.35 -4.55
N TYR A 543 7.87 -0.69 -5.35
CA TYR A 543 8.23 0.72 -5.10
C TYR A 543 7.03 1.67 -5.27
N GLY A 544 6.12 1.37 -6.21
CA GLY A 544 4.86 2.11 -6.37
C GLY A 544 3.97 1.99 -5.13
N ALA A 545 3.74 0.76 -4.66
CA ALA A 545 3.00 0.48 -3.43
C ALA A 545 3.64 1.16 -2.21
N LEU A 546 4.97 1.03 -2.03
CA LEU A 546 5.68 1.70 -0.95
C LEU A 546 5.50 3.23 -0.99
N SER A 547 5.56 3.84 -2.18
CA SER A 547 5.31 5.28 -2.34
C SER A 547 3.91 5.68 -1.88
N LEU A 548 2.89 4.88 -2.22
CA LEU A 548 1.51 5.12 -1.76
C LEU A 548 1.37 4.99 -0.25
N ILE A 549 2.03 4.00 0.36
CA ILE A 549 1.99 3.79 1.82
C ILE A 549 2.69 4.95 2.55
N ILE A 550 3.82 5.45 2.04
CA ILE A 550 4.50 6.64 2.59
C ILE A 550 3.59 7.88 2.51
N LEU A 551 2.90 8.11 1.38
CA LEU A 551 1.93 9.20 1.27
C LEU A 551 0.74 9.00 2.24
N GLY A 552 0.30 7.76 2.44
CA GLY A 552 -0.73 7.38 3.40
C GLY A 552 -0.35 7.69 4.85
N GLU A 553 0.90 7.40 5.24
CA GLU A 553 1.45 7.77 6.56
C GLU A 553 1.43 9.28 6.76
N GLY A 554 1.81 10.04 5.72
CA GLY A 554 1.67 11.49 5.69
C GLY A 554 0.26 11.97 6.06
N PHE A 555 -0.79 11.39 5.45
CA PHE A 555 -2.18 11.72 5.79
C PHE A 555 -2.51 11.44 7.27
N ILE A 556 -2.03 10.34 7.83
CA ILE A 556 -2.29 9.99 9.24
C ILE A 556 -1.64 11.02 10.16
N THR A 557 -0.40 11.40 9.92
CA THR A 557 0.32 12.38 10.74
C THR A 557 -0.33 13.76 10.64
N LEU A 558 -0.70 14.18 9.44
CA LEU A 558 -1.37 15.45 9.20
C LEU A 558 -2.76 15.53 9.84
N THR A 559 -3.58 14.48 9.75
CA THR A 559 -4.91 14.48 10.38
C THR A 559 -4.83 14.64 11.91
N LYS A 560 -3.82 14.04 12.57
CA LYS A 560 -3.58 14.25 14.01
C LYS A 560 -3.25 15.71 14.31
N VAL A 561 -2.30 16.29 13.57
CA VAL A 561 -1.86 17.67 13.76
C VAL A 561 -2.98 18.66 13.49
N PHE A 562 -3.78 18.42 12.44
CA PHE A 562 -4.98 19.22 12.18
C PHE A 562 -6.05 19.08 13.27
N GLY A 563 -6.26 17.88 13.80
CA GLY A 563 -7.14 17.69 14.94
C GLY A 563 -6.71 18.53 16.15
N ASN A 564 -5.40 18.54 16.44
CA ASN A 564 -4.83 19.36 17.51
C ASN A 564 -4.97 20.86 17.21
N ALA A 565 -4.74 21.30 15.97
CA ALA A 565 -4.87 22.70 15.57
C ALA A 565 -6.33 23.20 15.61
N LEU A 566 -7.30 22.39 15.17
CA LEU A 566 -8.73 22.72 15.18
C LEU A 566 -9.29 22.84 16.60
N VAL A 567 -8.81 21.99 17.52
CA VAL A 567 -9.14 22.05 18.95
C VAL A 567 -8.20 23.01 19.71
N GLY A 568 -7.26 23.63 18.98
CA GLY A 568 -6.26 24.57 19.46
C GLY A 568 -6.80 25.93 19.86
N LEU A 569 -5.95 26.76 20.48
CA LEU A 569 -6.36 27.98 21.20
C LEU A 569 -6.66 29.18 20.29
N GLY A 570 -6.32 29.09 19.00
CA GLY A 570 -6.51 30.14 18.00
C GLY A 570 -7.97 30.39 17.63
N GLN A 571 -8.26 31.57 17.06
CA GLN A 571 -9.62 31.99 16.69
C GLN A 571 -9.96 31.72 15.21
N SER A 572 -8.96 31.49 14.36
CA SER A 572 -9.12 31.49 12.91
C SER A 572 -9.41 30.10 12.31
N HIS A 573 -10.54 29.48 12.67
CA HIS A 573 -10.91 28.15 12.13
C HIS A 573 -10.83 28.07 10.59
N THR A 574 -11.18 29.14 9.87
CA THR A 574 -11.11 29.21 8.40
C THR A 574 -9.69 29.05 7.84
N ALA A 575 -8.67 29.62 8.51
CA ALA A 575 -7.29 29.53 8.04
C ALA A 575 -6.76 28.09 8.15
N TYR A 576 -7.12 27.37 9.22
CA TYR A 576 -6.74 25.97 9.39
C TYR A 576 -7.42 25.06 8.37
N TYR A 577 -8.71 25.26 8.08
CA TYR A 577 -9.38 24.50 7.01
C TYR A 577 -8.74 24.75 5.64
N ALA A 578 -8.32 25.99 5.36
CA ALA A 578 -7.59 26.29 4.13
C ALA A 578 -6.23 25.57 4.09
N GLN A 579 -5.47 25.55 5.20
CA GLN A 579 -4.20 24.81 5.28
C GLN A 579 -4.38 23.30 5.05
N VAL A 580 -5.44 22.69 5.60
CA VAL A 580 -5.80 21.29 5.34
C VAL A 580 -5.97 21.05 3.84
N PHE A 581 -6.77 21.90 3.19
CA PHE A 581 -7.01 21.80 1.76
C PHE A 581 -5.72 21.93 0.95
N LEU A 582 -4.86 22.90 1.30
CA LEU A 582 -3.57 23.11 0.62
C LEU A 582 -2.64 21.89 0.75
N VAL A 583 -2.58 21.26 1.92
CA VAL A 583 -1.73 20.06 2.12
C VAL A 583 -2.27 18.85 1.36
N ILE A 584 -3.59 18.63 1.38
CA ILE A 584 -4.23 17.59 0.58
C ILE A 584 -3.91 17.82 -0.91
N LEU A 585 -3.96 19.07 -1.36
CA LEU A 585 -3.62 19.46 -2.71
C LEU A 585 -2.14 19.18 -3.04
N VAL A 586 -1.19 19.46 -2.15
CA VAL A 586 0.22 19.09 -2.34
C VAL A 586 0.38 17.58 -2.49
N ILE A 587 -0.19 16.78 -1.58
CA ILE A 587 -0.08 15.32 -1.61
C ILE A 587 -0.71 14.73 -2.88
N TYR A 588 -1.88 15.22 -3.26
CA TYR A 588 -2.56 14.81 -4.49
C TYR A 588 -1.72 15.13 -5.74
N ASN A 589 -1.05 16.29 -5.77
CA ASN A 589 -0.14 16.62 -6.87
C ASN A 589 1.10 15.70 -6.89
N ILE A 590 1.68 15.36 -5.73
CA ILE A 590 2.78 14.37 -5.66
C ILE A 590 2.33 13.02 -6.22
N TRP A 591 1.16 12.54 -5.80
CA TRP A 591 0.57 11.32 -6.33
C TRP A 591 0.42 11.39 -7.86
N ASN A 592 -0.12 12.49 -8.39
CA ASN A 592 -0.22 12.67 -9.84
C ASN A 592 1.14 12.62 -10.54
N PHE A 593 2.14 13.35 -10.05
CA PHE A 593 3.47 13.35 -10.68
C PHE A 593 4.14 11.96 -10.60
N MET A 594 3.82 11.18 -9.58
CA MET A 594 4.33 9.81 -9.42
C MET A 594 3.64 8.80 -10.35
N PHE A 595 2.32 8.87 -10.52
CA PHE A 595 1.56 7.77 -11.13
C PHE A 595 0.86 8.09 -12.45
N SER A 596 0.66 9.36 -12.81
CA SER A 596 -0.10 9.74 -14.02
C SER A 596 0.47 9.19 -15.34
N HIS A 597 1.75 8.84 -15.37
CA HIS A 597 2.44 8.31 -16.54
C HIS A 597 3.27 7.06 -16.20
N PHE A 598 2.79 6.26 -15.24
CA PHE A 598 3.45 5.01 -14.85
C PHE A 598 2.70 3.82 -15.45
N SER A 599 3.38 3.05 -16.30
CA SER A 599 2.93 1.74 -16.77
C SER A 599 3.91 0.69 -16.26
N LYS A 600 3.38 -0.34 -15.58
CA LYS A 600 4.19 -1.43 -15.03
C LYS A 600 4.75 -2.35 -16.11
N HIS A 601 4.09 -2.42 -17.26
CA HIS A 601 4.43 -3.27 -18.41
C HIS A 601 5.42 -2.61 -19.38
N ASP A 602 5.84 -1.37 -19.11
CA ASP A 602 6.86 -0.71 -19.91
C ASP A 602 8.18 -1.45 -19.73
N THR A 603 8.69 -2.05 -20.81
CA THR A 603 9.99 -2.73 -20.77
C THR A 603 11.11 -1.69 -20.73
N VAL A 604 11.87 -1.69 -19.63
CA VAL A 604 12.97 -0.76 -19.41
C VAL A 604 14.31 -1.50 -19.51
N ASN A 605 15.33 -0.83 -20.05
CA ASN A 605 16.70 -1.35 -20.03
C ASN A 605 17.15 -1.57 -18.55
N PRO A 606 17.82 -2.69 -18.21
CA PRO A 606 18.33 -2.96 -16.86
C PRO A 606 19.08 -1.79 -16.20
N MET A 607 19.93 -1.06 -16.93
CA MET A 607 20.66 0.09 -16.36
C MET A 607 19.74 1.27 -16.04
N ARG A 608 18.69 1.48 -16.84
CA ARG A 608 17.69 2.53 -16.59
C ARG A 608 16.78 2.14 -15.42
N SER A 609 16.36 0.88 -15.34
CA SER A 609 15.60 0.36 -14.19
C SER A 609 16.40 0.49 -12.89
N PHE A 610 17.70 0.15 -12.93
CA PHE A 610 18.62 0.39 -11.82
C PHE A 610 18.65 1.85 -11.35
N PHE A 611 18.92 2.80 -12.26
CA PHE A 611 18.93 4.22 -11.88
C PHE A 611 17.55 4.69 -11.40
N TRP A 612 16.47 4.14 -11.96
CA TRP A 612 15.10 4.43 -11.53
C TRP A 612 14.89 4.00 -10.08
N GLU A 613 15.35 2.82 -9.68
CA GLU A 613 15.35 2.38 -8.28
C GLU A 613 16.20 3.28 -7.39
N VAL A 614 17.44 3.61 -7.80
CA VAL A 614 18.34 4.47 -7.01
C VAL A 614 17.71 5.84 -6.73
N VAL A 615 16.98 6.41 -7.69
CA VAL A 615 16.28 7.70 -7.50
C VAL A 615 15.13 7.61 -6.48
N HIS A 616 14.53 6.43 -6.25
CA HIS A 616 13.48 6.29 -5.22
C HIS A 616 14.00 6.54 -3.81
N TYR A 617 15.26 6.21 -3.53
CA TYR A 617 15.84 6.40 -2.19
C TYR A 617 15.83 7.87 -1.75
N PRO A 618 16.48 8.82 -2.46
CA PRO A 618 16.40 10.22 -2.08
C PRO A 618 14.99 10.79 -2.27
N LEU A 619 14.18 10.24 -3.18
CA LEU A 619 12.82 10.71 -3.42
C LEU A 619 11.90 10.40 -2.23
N HIS A 620 11.87 9.17 -1.74
CA HIS A 620 11.09 8.76 -0.57
C HIS A 620 11.52 9.52 0.67
N PHE A 621 12.84 9.68 0.89
CA PHE A 621 13.33 10.53 1.96
C PHE A 621 12.89 11.99 1.80
N GLY A 622 12.94 12.54 0.58
CA GLY A 622 12.44 13.88 0.28
C GLY A 622 10.94 14.02 0.55
N ILE A 623 10.13 13.01 0.23
CA ILE A 623 8.70 13.00 0.54
C ILE A 623 8.48 12.99 2.06
N LEU A 624 9.20 12.16 2.82
CA LEU A 624 9.13 12.15 4.29
C LEU A 624 9.50 13.51 4.90
N LEU A 625 10.58 14.13 4.43
CA LEU A 625 10.98 15.47 4.87
C LEU A 625 9.95 16.53 4.49
N LEU A 626 9.30 16.42 3.32
CA LEU A 626 8.25 17.34 2.90
C LEU A 626 7.02 17.21 3.79
N LEU A 627 6.61 15.98 4.12
CA LEU A 627 5.51 15.70 5.04
C LEU A 627 5.80 16.28 6.44
N SER A 628 7.03 16.11 6.94
CA SER A 628 7.47 16.71 8.20
C SER A 628 7.47 18.24 8.14
N ALA A 629 7.99 18.85 7.07
CA ALA A 629 7.98 20.30 6.91
C ALA A 629 6.57 20.89 6.84
N MET A 630 5.64 20.22 6.16
CA MET A 630 4.23 20.63 6.13
C MET A 630 3.58 20.52 7.52
N THR A 631 3.91 19.46 8.27
CA THR A 631 3.45 19.26 9.66
C THR A 631 3.95 20.39 10.56
N ASN A 632 5.25 20.70 10.52
CA ASN A 632 5.86 21.79 11.27
C ASN A 632 5.23 23.15 10.93
N SER A 633 4.88 23.37 9.65
CA SER A 633 4.19 24.61 9.25
C SER A 633 2.83 24.77 9.90
N ILE A 634 2.06 23.69 10.08
CA ILE A 634 0.74 23.74 10.72
C ILE A 634 0.90 23.92 12.24
N ILE A 635 1.80 23.16 12.86
CA ILE A 635 2.12 23.29 14.30
C ILE A 635 2.55 24.72 14.59
N GLY A 636 3.46 25.28 13.79
CA GLY A 636 3.96 26.64 13.99
C GLY A 636 2.88 27.70 13.86
N ASN A 637 2.03 27.62 12.84
CA ASN A 637 0.91 28.56 12.70
C ASN A 637 -0.09 28.42 13.86
N SER A 638 -0.40 27.20 14.27
CA SER A 638 -1.31 26.96 15.40
C SER A 638 -0.73 27.43 16.74
N PHE A 639 0.58 27.27 16.94
CA PHE A 639 1.29 27.76 18.11
C PHE A 639 1.29 29.28 18.15
N ASN A 640 1.64 29.94 17.04
CA ASN A 640 1.68 31.40 16.97
C ASN A 640 0.32 32.05 17.21
N ASP A 641 -0.73 31.60 16.52
CA ASP A 641 -2.11 32.10 16.71
C ASP A 641 -2.61 31.83 18.14
N GLY A 642 -2.32 30.63 18.67
CA GLY A 642 -2.68 30.25 20.03
C GLY A 642 -1.94 31.06 21.10
N LEU A 643 -0.65 31.33 20.90
CA LEU A 643 0.19 32.12 21.79
C LEU A 643 -0.24 33.58 21.76
N SER A 644 -0.34 34.19 20.58
CA SER A 644 -0.75 35.59 20.44
C SER A 644 -2.11 35.81 21.08
N THR A 645 -3.12 35.02 20.70
CA THR A 645 -4.48 35.16 21.24
C THR A 645 -4.49 35.03 22.77
N THR A 646 -3.80 34.03 23.31
CA THR A 646 -3.83 33.77 24.77
C THR A 646 -3.08 34.83 25.56
N MET A 647 -1.89 35.23 25.08
CA MET A 647 -1.06 36.24 25.72
C MET A 647 -1.70 37.62 25.60
N ASP A 648 -2.34 37.96 24.50
CA ASP A 648 -3.09 39.21 24.34
C ASP A 648 -4.21 39.31 25.38
N TYR A 649 -5.03 38.27 25.55
CA TYR A 649 -6.06 38.28 26.59
C TYR A 649 -5.46 38.41 27.99
N TYR A 650 -4.35 37.72 28.25
CA TYR A 650 -3.69 37.72 29.55
C TYR A 650 -3.06 39.07 29.88
N PHE A 651 -2.20 39.61 29.01
CA PHE A 651 -1.51 40.88 29.23
C PHE A 651 -2.46 42.07 29.24
N ASN A 652 -3.53 42.06 28.43
CA ASN A 652 -4.55 43.10 28.50
C ASN A 652 -5.25 43.13 29.87
N ILE A 653 -5.53 41.96 30.47
CA ILE A 653 -6.11 41.88 31.82
C ILE A 653 -5.09 42.22 32.89
N ALA A 654 -3.87 41.69 32.79
CA ALA A 654 -2.81 41.92 33.76
C ALA A 654 -2.45 43.41 33.85
N SER A 655 -2.19 44.07 32.70
CA SER A 655 -1.92 45.51 32.64
C SER A 655 -3.09 46.34 33.17
N ALA A 656 -4.33 45.99 32.84
CA ALA A 656 -5.51 46.66 33.36
C ALA A 656 -5.62 46.54 34.89
N THR A 657 -5.27 45.37 35.43
CA THR A 657 -5.27 45.09 36.88
C THR A 657 -4.19 45.88 37.60
N LEU A 658 -2.95 45.86 37.09
CA LEU A 658 -1.81 46.59 37.65
C LEU A 658 -2.06 48.11 37.66
N ASN A 659 -2.70 48.64 36.61
CA ASN A 659 -3.04 50.05 36.50
C ASN A 659 -4.33 50.45 37.26
N GLY A 660 -5.01 49.51 37.93
CA GLY A 660 -6.25 49.77 38.66
C GLY A 660 -7.45 50.17 37.78
N THR A 661 -7.44 49.80 36.50
CA THR A 661 -8.51 50.10 35.54
C THR A 661 -9.62 49.04 35.59
N GLU A 662 -10.88 49.45 35.38
CA GLU A 662 -12.01 48.50 35.36
C GLU A 662 -11.97 47.61 34.11
N ILE A 663 -12.05 46.29 34.34
CA ILE A 663 -12.05 45.29 33.25
C ILE A 663 -13.50 44.97 32.85
N PRO A 664 -13.87 45.12 31.57
CA PRO A 664 -15.20 44.77 31.11
C PRO A 664 -15.54 43.28 31.39
N PRO A 665 -16.73 42.94 31.91
CA PRO A 665 -17.11 41.55 32.21
C PRO A 665 -17.10 40.61 30.99
N GLN A 666 -17.18 41.16 29.78
CA GLN A 666 -17.06 40.39 28.55
C GLN A 666 -15.62 39.95 28.30
N VAL A 667 -14.64 40.84 28.47
CA VAL A 667 -13.21 40.54 28.29
C VAL A 667 -12.75 39.50 29.31
N MET A 668 -13.16 39.64 30.57
CA MET A 668 -12.88 38.66 31.61
C MET A 668 -13.45 37.27 31.29
N ARG A 669 -14.69 37.20 30.81
CA ARG A 669 -15.30 35.92 30.39
C ARG A 669 -14.57 35.29 29.20
N SER A 670 -14.18 36.09 28.22
CA SER A 670 -13.41 35.61 27.06
C SER A 670 -12.03 35.09 27.47
N ALA A 671 -11.31 35.81 28.33
CA ALA A 671 -10.02 35.36 28.83
C ALA A 671 -10.13 34.10 29.67
N GLN A 672 -11.11 34.02 30.58
CA GLN A 672 -11.40 32.79 31.33
C GLN A 672 -11.71 31.62 30.40
N HIS A 673 -12.51 31.82 29.35
CA HIS A 673 -12.80 30.77 28.38
C HIS A 673 -11.52 30.27 27.69
N HIS A 674 -10.62 31.16 27.26
CA HIS A 674 -9.38 30.75 26.58
C HIS A 674 -8.38 30.10 27.54
N LEU A 675 -8.13 30.71 28.69
CA LEU A 675 -7.15 30.23 29.68
C LEU A 675 -7.62 28.95 30.39
N ASN A 676 -8.92 28.71 30.57
CA ASN A 676 -9.42 27.44 31.12
C ASN A 676 -9.27 26.25 30.17
N ARG A 677 -8.96 26.49 28.88
CA ARG A 677 -8.60 25.40 27.94
C ARG A 677 -7.17 24.90 28.15
N LEU A 678 -6.37 25.62 28.95
CA LEU A 678 -5.02 25.27 29.33
C LEU A 678 -4.99 24.56 30.68
N SER A 679 -4.07 23.61 30.83
CA SER A 679 -3.83 22.87 32.07
C SER A 679 -2.90 23.65 33.01
N ILE A 680 -3.29 24.86 33.42
CA ILE A 680 -2.49 25.76 34.28
C ILE A 680 -2.93 25.71 35.76
N LEU A 681 -1.96 25.84 36.67
CA LEU A 681 -2.13 25.75 38.12
C LEU A 681 -1.38 26.89 38.83
N PRO A 682 -2.06 27.78 39.58
CA PRO A 682 -3.50 27.80 39.86
C PRO A 682 -4.33 28.25 38.65
N SER A 683 -5.65 28.05 38.71
CA SER A 683 -6.54 28.49 37.62
C SER A 683 -6.51 30.02 37.46
N PHE A 684 -6.74 30.51 36.23
CA PHE A 684 -6.67 31.94 35.93
C PHE A 684 -7.54 32.81 36.86
N ALA A 685 -8.75 32.35 37.18
CA ALA A 685 -9.64 33.07 38.10
C ALA A 685 -9.09 33.15 39.54
N THR A 686 -8.26 32.19 39.95
CA THR A 686 -7.61 32.17 41.26
C THR A 686 -6.40 33.09 41.25
N GLU A 687 -5.58 33.01 40.21
CA GLU A 687 -4.40 33.86 40.04
C GLU A 687 -4.80 35.34 39.94
N TYR A 688 -5.80 35.66 39.12
CA TYR A 688 -6.33 37.01 38.99
C TYR A 688 -6.77 37.60 40.34
N LYS A 689 -7.46 36.81 41.17
CA LYS A 689 -7.88 37.25 42.52
C LYS A 689 -6.68 37.48 43.43
N LEU A 690 -5.64 36.67 43.30
CA LEU A 690 -4.42 36.78 44.08
C LEU A 690 -3.66 38.07 43.70
N ILE A 691 -3.41 38.29 42.40
CA ILE A 691 -2.76 39.50 41.88
C ILE A 691 -3.57 40.75 42.27
N SER A 692 -4.89 40.75 42.02
CA SER A 692 -5.77 41.87 42.40
C SER A 692 -5.72 42.20 43.90
N ARG A 693 -5.52 41.18 44.75
CA ARG A 693 -5.40 41.40 46.20
C ARG A 693 -4.09 42.11 46.55
N TYR A 694 -2.98 41.73 45.93
CA TYR A 694 -1.68 42.35 46.19
C TYR A 694 -1.57 43.75 45.60
N VAL A 695 -2.12 44.02 44.42
CA VAL A 695 -2.17 45.37 43.82
C VAL A 695 -2.90 46.37 44.73
N ASN A 696 -3.93 45.94 45.45
CA ASN A 696 -4.69 46.80 46.36
C ASN A 696 -4.03 47.01 47.74
N GLN A 697 -2.83 46.44 47.99
CA GLN A 697 -2.10 46.63 49.24
C GLN A 697 -1.05 47.74 49.11
N THR A 698 -0.90 48.57 50.14
CA THR A 698 0.04 49.69 50.17
C THR A 698 1.51 49.28 50.32
N ASP A 699 1.79 48.03 50.73
CA ASP A 699 3.12 47.42 50.83
C ASP A 699 2.97 45.90 50.64
N PRO A 700 2.89 45.43 49.38
CA PRO A 700 2.57 44.03 49.10
C PRO A 700 3.75 43.11 49.46
N LEU A 701 3.43 41.99 50.12
CA LEU A 701 4.43 40.95 50.47
C LEU A 701 5.07 40.27 49.25
N GLN A 702 4.44 40.39 48.08
CA GLN A 702 4.92 39.86 46.81
C GLN A 702 4.72 40.91 45.72
N SER A 703 5.69 41.08 44.81
CA SER A 703 5.55 41.97 43.65
C SER A 703 4.46 41.44 42.69
N PRO A 704 3.35 42.18 42.49
CA PRO A 704 2.31 41.79 41.55
C PRO A 704 2.81 41.67 40.10
N GLU A 705 3.77 42.51 39.70
CA GLU A 705 4.37 42.53 38.36
C GLU A 705 5.18 41.26 38.09
N LEU A 706 5.98 40.82 39.07
CA LEU A 706 6.74 39.58 38.95
C LEU A 706 5.83 38.35 38.94
N MET A 707 4.74 38.35 39.71
CA MET A 707 3.74 37.28 39.66
C MET A 707 3.09 37.18 38.27
N VAL A 708 2.78 38.32 37.65
CA VAL A 708 2.25 38.35 36.28
C VAL A 708 3.23 37.69 35.31
N SER A 709 4.53 37.99 35.43
CA SER A 709 5.58 37.44 34.57
C SER A 709 5.76 35.93 34.77
N GLN A 710 5.79 35.45 36.02
CA GLN A 710 5.89 34.02 36.32
C GLN A 710 4.70 33.22 35.80
N TYR A 711 3.49 33.77 35.89
CA TYR A 711 2.30 33.12 35.36
C TYR A 711 2.24 33.14 33.82
N ALA A 712 2.74 34.20 33.17
CA ALA A 712 2.96 34.23 31.73
C ALA A 712 3.86 33.07 31.27
N GLY A 713 4.95 32.78 31.99
CA GLY A 713 5.81 31.63 31.73
C GLY A 713 5.06 30.28 31.72
N GLN A 714 4.14 30.09 32.67
CA GLN A 714 3.30 28.88 32.71
C GLN A 714 2.30 28.82 31.55
N ILE A 715 1.73 29.96 31.16
CA ILE A 715 0.83 30.04 30.00
C ILE A 715 1.59 29.63 28.74
N ILE A 716 2.80 30.14 28.52
CA ILE A 716 3.63 29.81 27.36
C ILE A 716 3.89 28.30 27.27
N LEU A 717 4.29 27.67 28.39
CA LEU A 717 4.48 26.22 28.46
C LEU A 717 3.19 25.44 28.17
N ALA A 718 2.06 25.89 28.71
CA ALA A 718 0.78 25.23 28.52
C ALA A 718 0.29 25.36 27.06
N VAL A 719 0.53 26.49 26.41
CA VAL A 719 0.24 26.71 24.98
C VAL A 719 1.12 25.79 24.12
N ALA A 720 2.43 25.72 24.39
CA ALA A 720 3.35 24.82 23.69
C ALA A 720 2.90 23.36 23.80
N SER A 721 2.63 22.90 25.02
CA SER A 721 2.14 21.54 25.27
C SER A 721 0.80 21.25 24.58
N ARG A 722 -0.13 22.21 24.55
CA ARG A 722 -1.44 22.04 23.93
C ARG A 722 -1.37 21.95 22.40
N THR A 723 -0.43 22.65 21.79
CA THR A 723 -0.26 22.71 20.34
C THR A 723 0.69 21.63 19.80
N GLY A 724 1.32 20.86 20.70
CA GLY A 724 2.23 19.78 20.33
C GLY A 724 3.66 20.26 20.05
N VAL A 725 4.03 21.45 20.52
CA VAL A 725 5.39 21.96 20.44
C VAL A 725 6.23 21.36 21.58
N GLU A 726 7.33 20.71 21.21
CA GLU A 726 8.36 20.31 22.17
C GLU A 726 9.21 21.52 22.56
N VAL A 727 9.31 21.79 23.86
CA VAL A 727 10.08 22.94 24.36
C VAL A 727 11.55 22.55 24.46
N GLY A 728 12.41 23.28 23.74
CA GLY A 728 13.85 23.05 23.75
C GLY A 728 14.51 23.33 25.11
N ALA A 729 15.80 23.04 25.20
CA ALA A 729 16.55 23.20 26.44
C ALA A 729 16.69 24.66 26.87
N GLU A 730 16.82 25.59 25.91
CA GLU A 730 17.07 27.00 26.21
C GLU A 730 15.81 27.73 26.70
N PRO A 731 14.63 27.64 26.03
CA PRO A 731 13.41 28.21 26.58
C PRO A 731 13.07 27.65 27.96
N PHE A 732 13.32 26.35 28.18
CA PHE A 732 13.14 25.72 29.48
C PHE A 732 14.07 26.31 30.56
N ARG A 733 15.35 26.56 30.22
CA ARG A 733 16.32 27.20 31.13
C ARG A 733 15.91 28.64 31.47
N LEU A 734 15.39 29.39 30.50
CA LEU A 734 14.90 30.74 30.71
C LEU A 734 13.64 30.75 31.62
N LEU A 735 12.73 29.79 31.42
CA LEU A 735 11.59 29.59 32.30
C LEU A 735 12.00 29.20 33.73
N GLU A 736 13.03 28.37 33.90
CA GLU A 736 13.57 28.02 35.21
C GLU A 736 14.12 29.26 35.92
N LYS A 737 14.87 30.12 35.20
CA LYS A 737 15.34 31.40 35.74
C LYS A 737 14.19 32.31 36.16
N LEU A 738 13.14 32.40 35.34
CA LEU A 738 11.96 33.23 35.62
C LEU A 738 11.22 32.77 36.89
N VAL A 739 11.04 31.46 37.06
CA VAL A 739 10.39 30.88 38.25
C VAL A 739 11.29 30.99 39.49
N ALA A 740 12.61 31.01 39.32
CA ALA A 740 13.57 31.17 40.42
C ALA A 740 13.67 32.61 40.97
N LEU A 741 13.08 33.61 40.29
CA LEU A 741 13.06 34.99 40.78
C LEU A 741 12.27 35.12 42.09
N ASP A 742 12.84 35.84 43.05
CA ASP A 742 12.24 36.03 44.38
C ASP A 742 11.09 37.04 44.34
N THR A 743 9.87 36.50 44.35
CA THR A 743 8.62 37.26 44.41
C THR A 743 8.50 38.18 45.61
N THR A 744 9.25 37.94 46.70
CA THR A 744 9.19 38.77 47.93
C THR A 744 10.06 40.01 47.86
N SER A 745 10.93 40.13 46.86
CA SER A 745 11.71 41.34 46.62
C SER A 745 10.86 42.39 45.92
N ALA A 746 10.42 43.42 46.65
CA ALA A 746 9.64 44.54 46.10
C ALA A 746 10.50 45.53 45.27
N ASN A 747 11.54 45.04 44.59
CA ASN A 747 12.48 45.87 43.85
C ASN A 747 12.05 45.96 42.38
N GLU A 748 11.75 47.16 41.88
CA GLU A 748 11.29 47.41 40.50
C GLU A 748 12.22 46.78 39.46
N THR A 749 13.53 46.76 39.72
CA THR A 749 14.52 46.16 38.82
C THR A 749 14.34 44.64 38.63
N VAL A 750 13.76 43.93 39.60
CA VAL A 750 13.55 42.47 39.52
C VAL A 750 12.29 42.16 38.69
N ALA A 751 11.29 43.04 38.75
CA ALA A 751 10.10 42.94 37.90
C ALA A 751 10.45 43.18 36.42
N GLU A 752 11.31 44.16 36.13
CA GLU A 752 11.83 44.40 34.77
C GLU A 752 12.56 43.18 34.20
N VAL A 753 13.42 42.54 35.00
CA VAL A 753 14.10 41.29 34.61
C VAL A 753 13.10 40.15 34.34
N GLY A 754 12.00 40.10 35.09
CA GLY A 754 10.92 39.13 34.86
C GLY A 754 10.26 39.29 33.48
N ASP A 755 9.95 40.53 33.09
CA ASP A 755 9.36 40.82 31.78
C ASP A 755 10.35 40.52 30.64
N GLU A 756 11.62 40.92 30.78
CA GLU A 756 12.68 40.60 29.82
C GLU A 756 12.81 39.09 29.60
N LEU A 757 12.77 38.28 30.67
CA LEU A 757 12.82 36.82 30.57
C LEU A 757 11.60 36.25 29.85
N VAL A 758 10.39 36.77 30.07
CA VAL A 758 9.18 36.33 29.35
C VAL A 758 9.32 36.59 27.85
N GLN A 759 9.81 37.77 27.48
CA GLN A 759 10.08 38.12 26.08
C GLN A 759 11.14 37.21 25.46
N GLU A 760 12.22 36.92 26.20
CA GLU A 760 13.28 36.01 25.75
C GLU A 760 12.77 34.58 25.57
N VAL A 761 11.92 34.08 26.46
CA VAL A 761 11.26 32.76 26.32
C VAL A 761 10.40 32.72 25.06
N ILE A 762 9.56 33.72 24.82
CA ILE A 762 8.70 33.79 23.63
C ILE A 762 9.55 33.81 22.37
N LYS A 763 10.61 34.60 22.35
CA LYS A 763 11.55 34.72 21.23
C LYS A 763 12.20 33.39 20.91
N GLU A 764 12.84 32.75 21.88
CA GLU A 764 13.58 31.50 21.64
C GLU A 764 12.64 30.37 21.24
N LEU A 765 11.48 30.24 21.90
CA LEU A 765 10.49 29.21 21.55
C LEU A 765 9.89 29.43 20.15
N SER A 766 9.57 30.67 19.78
CA SER A 766 9.07 30.98 18.43
C SER A 766 10.12 30.69 17.36
N ASN A 767 11.39 31.00 17.64
CA ASN A 767 12.50 30.66 16.73
C ASN A 767 12.67 29.15 16.59
N GLU A 768 12.59 28.37 17.67
CA GLU A 768 12.67 26.90 17.62
C GLU A 768 11.56 26.30 16.74
N VAL A 769 10.32 26.73 16.94
CA VAL A 769 9.16 26.27 16.16
C VAL A 769 9.28 26.63 14.68
N ALA A 770 9.83 27.80 14.36
CA ALA A 770 9.96 28.28 12.99
C ALA A 770 11.05 27.56 12.18
N GLN A 771 12.09 27.01 12.83
CA GLN A 771 13.18 26.31 12.16
C GLN A 771 12.69 25.14 11.30
N GLY A 772 11.64 24.46 11.77
CA GLY A 772 10.97 23.35 11.09
C GLY A 772 10.47 23.69 9.67
N LEU A 773 10.23 24.97 9.37
CA LEU A 773 9.72 25.44 8.08
C LEU A 773 10.83 25.74 7.07
N LEU A 774 12.08 25.89 7.53
CA LEU A 774 13.17 26.41 6.70
C LEU A 774 13.44 25.56 5.45
N TRP A 775 13.26 24.25 5.56
CA TRP A 775 13.50 23.33 4.45
C TRP A 775 12.23 22.99 3.66
N LEU A 776 11.08 23.60 3.93
CA LEU A 776 9.84 23.34 3.20
C LEU A 776 10.04 23.53 1.68
N TYR A 777 10.56 24.69 1.26
CA TYR A 777 10.77 24.98 -0.16
C TYR A 777 11.94 24.21 -0.79
N PRO A 778 13.14 24.13 -0.17
CA PRO A 778 14.22 23.24 -0.61
C PRO A 778 13.75 21.82 -0.88
N VAL A 779 13.04 21.22 0.07
CA VAL A 779 12.61 19.83 -0.03
C VAL A 779 11.49 19.68 -1.07
N ALA A 780 10.51 20.58 -1.12
CA ALA A 780 9.49 20.58 -2.17
C ALA A 780 10.12 20.65 -3.58
N GLY A 781 11.08 21.56 -3.77
CA GLY A 781 11.83 21.67 -5.01
C GLY A 781 12.60 20.39 -5.37
N CYS A 782 13.33 19.83 -4.40
CA CYS A 782 14.05 18.56 -4.57
C CYS A 782 13.14 17.40 -4.92
N VAL A 783 11.97 17.26 -4.27
CA VAL A 783 10.98 16.22 -4.58
C VAL A 783 10.50 16.34 -6.03
N LEU A 784 10.19 17.54 -6.51
CA LEU A 784 9.83 17.75 -7.93
C LEU A 784 10.95 17.35 -8.89
N ILE A 785 12.20 17.76 -8.60
CA ILE A 785 13.36 17.41 -9.43
C ILE A 785 13.54 15.89 -9.48
N LEU A 786 13.47 15.22 -8.34
CA LEU A 786 13.62 13.77 -8.25
C LEU A 786 12.48 13.03 -8.95
N ILE A 787 11.24 13.53 -8.88
CA ILE A 787 10.12 12.96 -9.65
C ILE A 787 10.35 13.11 -11.17
N ALA A 788 10.84 14.26 -11.62
CA ALA A 788 11.15 14.50 -13.02
C ALA A 788 12.28 13.57 -13.52
N ILE A 789 13.36 13.42 -12.75
CA ILE A 789 14.45 12.48 -13.06
C ILE A 789 13.91 11.04 -13.12
N ARG A 790 13.12 10.63 -12.14
CA ARG A 790 12.48 9.32 -12.09
C ARG A 790 11.62 9.07 -13.33
N SER A 791 10.82 10.06 -13.76
CA SER A 791 9.98 9.95 -14.95
C SER A 791 10.82 9.75 -16.23
N LEU A 792 11.91 10.50 -16.39
CA LEU A 792 12.85 10.36 -17.53
C LEU A 792 13.51 8.97 -17.60
N LEU A 793 13.76 8.34 -16.45
CA LEU A 793 14.43 7.04 -16.39
C LEU A 793 13.53 5.88 -16.84
N ARG A 794 12.21 6.00 -16.70
CA ARG A 794 11.26 4.93 -17.07
C ARG A 794 10.55 5.19 -18.39
N TYR A 795 9.98 6.37 -18.58
CA TYR A 795 9.10 6.65 -19.71
C TYR A 795 9.87 7.02 -21.00
N LYS A 796 9.35 6.63 -22.17
CA LYS A 796 9.80 7.09 -23.49
C LYS A 796 8.59 7.64 -24.28
N PHE A 797 8.32 8.94 -24.22
CA PHE A 797 7.46 9.56 -25.23
C PHE A 797 8.29 9.79 -26.49
N LYS A 798 7.70 9.53 -27.66
CA LYS A 798 8.25 9.97 -28.94
C LYS A 798 7.90 11.46 -29.12
N GLY A 799 8.88 12.37 -28.96
CA GLY A 799 8.73 13.81 -29.27
C GLY A 799 9.22 14.79 -28.19
N HIS A 800 9.05 16.10 -28.45
CA HIS A 800 9.50 17.18 -27.55
C HIS A 800 8.66 17.30 -26.26
N ALA A 801 7.46 16.72 -26.27
CA ALA A 801 6.52 16.57 -25.16
C ALA A 801 7.15 16.34 -23.78
N GLN A 802 7.91 15.26 -23.65
CA GLN A 802 8.46 14.78 -22.40
C GLN A 802 9.54 15.71 -21.85
N TRP A 803 10.33 16.31 -22.74
CA TRP A 803 11.33 17.30 -22.37
C TRP A 803 10.69 18.57 -21.84
N ILE A 804 9.55 18.98 -22.40
CA ILE A 804 8.80 20.14 -21.91
C ILE A 804 8.19 19.86 -20.54
N VAL A 805 7.53 18.71 -20.35
CA VAL A 805 6.91 18.34 -19.06
C VAL A 805 7.97 18.22 -17.96
N ASN A 806 8.98 17.38 -18.16
CA ASN A 806 10.02 17.17 -17.15
C ASN A 806 10.91 18.41 -16.98
N GLY A 807 11.18 19.14 -18.06
CA GLY A 807 11.90 20.42 -17.99
C GLY A 807 11.16 21.47 -17.19
N THR A 808 9.82 21.54 -17.30
CA THR A 808 8.99 22.43 -16.48
C THR A 808 9.02 22.01 -15.01
N GLN A 809 8.89 20.72 -14.71
CA GLN A 809 9.01 20.21 -13.35
C GLN A 809 10.38 20.51 -12.73
N MET A 810 11.48 20.30 -13.47
CA MET A 810 12.83 20.62 -13.02
C MET A 810 13.01 22.13 -12.82
N LEU A 811 12.53 22.97 -13.75
CA LEU A 811 12.66 24.43 -13.67
C LEU A 811 11.93 24.97 -12.43
N PHE A 812 10.67 24.60 -12.23
CA PHE A 812 9.91 25.03 -11.06
C PHE A 812 10.42 24.37 -9.77
N GLY A 813 10.97 23.15 -9.85
CA GLY A 813 11.67 22.52 -8.74
C GLY A 813 12.90 23.30 -8.30
N VAL A 814 13.73 23.77 -9.25
CA VAL A 814 14.87 24.65 -8.97
C VAL A 814 14.38 25.99 -8.41
N PHE A 815 13.32 26.58 -8.98
CA PHE A 815 12.73 27.80 -8.45
C PHE A 815 12.31 27.66 -6.98
N LEU A 816 11.57 26.60 -6.64
CA LEU A 816 11.20 26.32 -5.24
C LEU A 816 12.42 26.06 -4.37
N ALA A 817 13.41 25.30 -4.86
CA ALA A 817 14.62 25.06 -4.08
C ALA A 817 15.39 26.36 -3.76
N LEU A 818 15.44 27.29 -4.73
CA LEU A 818 16.05 28.60 -4.56
C LEU A 818 15.24 29.52 -3.63
N LEU A 819 13.94 29.31 -3.43
CA LEU A 819 13.20 30.02 -2.38
C LEU A 819 13.72 29.68 -0.98
N GLY A 820 14.45 28.57 -0.80
CA GLY A 820 15.20 28.32 0.42
C GLY A 820 16.27 29.37 0.72
N LEU A 821 16.77 30.09 -0.29
CA LEU A 821 17.70 31.21 -0.09
C LEU A 821 17.04 32.41 0.59
N LEU A 822 15.70 32.43 0.73
CA LEU A 822 15.00 33.42 1.56
C LEU A 822 15.31 33.27 3.07
N ASP A 823 15.93 32.15 3.48
CA ASP A 823 16.52 31.98 4.82
C ASP A 823 17.87 32.71 4.99
N LEU A 824 18.48 33.23 3.91
CA LEU A 824 19.73 33.99 4.03
C LEU A 824 19.45 35.35 4.69
N GLY A 825 19.57 35.40 6.01
CA GLY A 825 19.32 36.61 6.81
C GLY A 825 19.34 36.37 8.31
N HIS A 826 18.95 37.38 9.07
CA HIS A 826 18.84 37.27 10.53
C HIS A 826 17.66 36.34 10.88
N ARG A 827 17.92 35.31 11.69
CA ARG A 827 16.96 34.24 12.02
C ARG A 827 16.01 34.60 13.17
N ASN A 828 15.72 35.88 13.34
CA ASN A 828 14.90 36.33 14.46
C ASN A 828 13.46 36.50 13.99
N MET A 829 12.55 35.66 14.50
CA MET A 829 11.11 35.87 14.39
C MET A 829 10.61 36.99 15.30
N TRP A 830 11.43 37.43 16.26
CA TRP A 830 11.03 38.36 17.33
C TRP A 830 10.31 39.59 16.80
N SER A 831 10.80 40.25 15.75
CA SER A 831 10.15 41.47 15.25
C SER A 831 8.72 41.26 14.71
N LEU A 832 8.39 40.05 14.26
CA LEU A 832 7.03 39.70 13.82
C LEU A 832 6.16 39.41 15.04
N VAL A 833 6.69 38.63 15.99
CA VAL A 833 6.01 38.20 17.21
C VAL A 833 5.74 39.39 18.14
N SER A 834 6.72 40.29 18.31
CA SER A 834 6.62 41.47 19.16
C SER A 834 5.65 42.52 18.61
N ASP A 835 5.58 42.66 17.27
CA ASP A 835 4.62 43.54 16.60
C ASP A 835 3.17 43.07 16.88
N GLU A 836 2.93 41.75 16.88
CA GLU A 836 1.59 41.19 17.10
C GLU A 836 1.17 41.20 18.57
N LEU A 837 2.10 40.92 19.48
CA LEU A 837 1.89 40.97 20.93
C LEU A 837 1.95 42.39 21.53
N TYR A 838 2.14 43.43 20.72
CA TYR A 838 2.33 44.83 21.14
C TYR A 838 3.49 45.04 22.14
N LEU A 839 4.54 44.22 22.06
CA LEU A 839 5.68 44.22 23.00
C LEU A 839 6.83 45.16 22.59
N THR A 840 6.74 45.85 21.45
CA THR A 840 7.80 46.76 21.02
C THR A 840 7.83 48.05 21.84
N THR A 841 8.88 48.24 22.65
CA THR A 841 9.30 49.57 23.09
C THR A 841 10.03 50.24 21.94
N ALA A 842 9.77 51.53 21.71
CA ALA A 842 10.59 52.32 20.80
C ALA A 842 12.05 52.28 21.28
N ASP A 843 13.03 52.27 20.38
CA ASP A 843 14.42 52.39 20.82
C ASP A 843 14.60 53.68 21.65
N THR A 844 15.70 53.80 22.40
CA THR A 844 15.98 54.97 23.25
C THR A 844 16.03 56.30 22.48
N ASN A 845 15.97 56.28 21.14
CA ASN A 845 15.96 57.41 20.23
C ASN A 845 14.61 57.62 19.50
N GLY A 846 13.57 56.84 19.82
CA GLY A 846 12.26 56.92 19.17
C GLY A 846 12.23 56.38 17.73
N HIS A 847 13.24 55.63 17.30
CA HIS A 847 13.25 54.94 16.02
C HIS A 847 12.68 53.52 16.18
N PRO A 848 11.78 53.09 15.28
CA PRO A 848 11.36 51.69 15.25
C PRO A 848 12.60 50.83 14.98
N GLU A 849 12.85 49.88 15.88
CA GLU A 849 13.94 48.92 15.76
C GLU A 849 13.88 48.25 14.38
N VAL A 850 15.03 48.15 13.70
CA VAL A 850 15.06 47.74 12.30
C VAL A 850 14.50 46.32 12.16
N LYS A 851 13.34 46.20 11.50
CA LYS A 851 12.62 44.97 11.13
C LYS A 851 13.51 44.02 10.32
N ASN A 852 14.37 43.26 10.98
CA ASN A 852 15.25 42.28 10.37
C ASN A 852 14.74 40.85 10.61
N SER A 853 13.46 40.58 10.34
CA SER A 853 12.97 39.20 10.22
C SER A 853 13.31 38.63 8.85
N SER A 854 13.66 37.34 8.77
CA SER A 854 13.83 36.69 7.48
C SER A 854 12.54 36.78 6.65
N PRO A 855 12.61 37.05 5.33
CA PRO A 855 11.44 37.06 4.47
C PRO A 855 10.66 35.74 4.50
N LEU A 856 11.36 34.63 4.71
CA LEU A 856 10.77 33.30 4.82
C LEU A 856 9.84 33.19 6.04
N TYR A 857 10.29 33.68 7.20
CA TYR A 857 9.45 33.70 8.39
C TYR A 857 8.26 34.63 8.25
N ALA A 858 8.41 35.76 7.57
CA ALA A 858 7.27 36.63 7.27
C ALA A 858 6.22 35.92 6.40
N ILE A 859 6.64 35.19 5.36
CA ILE A 859 5.71 34.42 4.50
C ILE A 859 5.02 33.30 5.30
N ALA A 860 5.77 32.61 6.15
CA ALA A 860 5.25 31.57 7.02
C ALA A 860 4.23 32.10 8.03
N TRP A 861 4.56 33.21 8.71
CA TRP A 861 3.72 33.89 9.69
C TRP A 861 2.36 34.25 9.12
N HIS A 862 2.31 34.71 7.88
CA HIS A 862 1.06 35.05 7.19
C HIS A 862 0.33 33.82 6.58
N GLY A 863 0.79 32.60 6.87
CA GLY A 863 0.17 31.36 6.39
C GLY A 863 0.37 31.05 4.89
N TRP A 864 1.25 31.77 4.20
CA TRP A 864 1.46 31.61 2.75
C TRP A 864 2.42 30.47 2.37
N ALA A 865 3.16 29.93 3.34
CA ALA A 865 4.20 28.93 3.07
C ALA A 865 3.67 27.70 2.31
N LEU A 866 2.59 27.10 2.81
CA LEU A 866 1.93 25.95 2.16
C LEU A 866 1.23 26.35 0.85
N ALA A 867 0.66 27.56 0.81
CA ALA A 867 -0.06 28.05 -0.37
C ALA A 867 0.86 28.17 -1.59
N ILE A 868 2.08 28.67 -1.41
CA ILE A 868 3.06 28.81 -2.49
C ILE A 868 3.41 27.44 -3.09
N VAL A 869 3.69 26.43 -2.25
CA VAL A 869 4.00 25.07 -2.73
C VAL A 869 2.81 24.48 -3.50
N ALA A 870 1.61 24.58 -2.92
CA ALA A 870 0.39 24.04 -3.53
C ALA A 870 0.04 24.71 -4.86
N ILE A 871 0.19 26.03 -4.95
CA ILE A 871 -0.02 26.80 -6.19
C ILE A 871 0.98 26.35 -7.25
N VAL A 872 2.27 26.30 -6.93
CA VAL A 872 3.31 25.90 -7.90
C VAL A 872 3.05 24.47 -8.39
N TYR A 873 2.79 23.53 -7.49
CA TYR A 873 2.50 22.13 -7.86
C TYR A 873 1.25 22.05 -8.75
N THR A 874 0.18 22.75 -8.39
CA THR A 874 -1.06 22.75 -9.17
C THR A 874 -0.87 23.37 -10.55
N LEU A 875 -0.13 24.48 -10.67
CA LEU A 875 0.20 25.11 -11.95
C LEU A 875 0.97 24.16 -12.86
N ILE A 876 1.96 23.43 -12.34
CA ILE A 876 2.72 22.43 -13.11
C ILE A 876 1.80 21.29 -13.58
N ASN A 877 0.91 20.81 -12.71
CA ASN A 877 0.00 19.72 -13.03
C ASN A 877 -1.01 20.14 -14.12
N VAL A 878 -1.65 21.31 -13.95
CA VAL A 878 -2.55 21.90 -14.95
C VAL A 878 -1.83 22.13 -16.27
N PHE A 879 -0.62 22.71 -16.25
CA PHE A 879 0.19 22.90 -17.44
C PHE A 879 0.48 21.58 -18.17
N THR A 880 0.85 20.53 -17.43
CA THR A 880 1.13 19.20 -17.99
C THR A 880 -0.10 18.63 -18.69
N LYS A 881 -1.29 18.75 -18.09
CA LYS A 881 -2.55 18.28 -18.68
C LYS A 881 -2.95 19.08 -19.91
N VAL A 882 -2.81 20.41 -19.88
CA VAL A 882 -3.07 21.28 -21.03
C VAL A 882 -2.12 20.93 -22.19
N LEU A 883 -0.83 20.75 -21.91
CA LEU A 883 0.15 20.36 -22.91
C LEU A 883 -0.19 19.00 -23.53
N GLN A 884 -0.58 18.02 -22.72
CA GLN A 884 -1.02 16.72 -23.21
C GLN A 884 -2.22 16.83 -24.16
N ALA A 885 -3.25 17.57 -23.76
CA ALA A 885 -4.43 17.81 -24.60
C ALA A 885 -4.06 18.50 -25.93
N LEU A 886 -3.12 19.45 -25.92
CA LEU A 886 -2.60 20.11 -27.13
C LEU A 886 -1.82 19.14 -28.03
N MET A 887 -1.04 18.22 -27.44
CA MET A 887 -0.28 17.23 -28.21
C MET A 887 -1.19 16.19 -28.85
N GLU A 888 -2.19 15.70 -28.12
CA GLU A 888 -3.22 14.83 -28.67
C GLU A 888 -4.00 15.52 -29.80
N TRP A 889 -4.23 16.83 -29.70
CA TRP A 889 -4.86 17.62 -30.76
C TRP A 889 -3.97 17.76 -32.02
N THR A 890 -2.67 18.02 -31.84
CA THR A 890 -1.74 18.19 -32.97
C THR A 890 -1.38 16.88 -33.67
N ALA A 891 -1.48 15.75 -33.00
CA ALA A 891 -1.24 14.42 -33.55
C ALA A 891 -2.34 13.92 -34.51
N VAL A 892 -3.44 14.65 -34.67
CA VAL A 892 -4.55 14.27 -35.57
C VAL A 892 -4.12 14.37 -37.04
N PRO A 893 -4.17 13.27 -37.81
CA PRO A 893 -3.83 13.26 -39.23
C PRO A 893 -4.64 14.28 -40.04
N GLU A 894 -4.05 14.86 -41.09
CA GLU A 894 -4.77 15.73 -42.02
C GLU A 894 -5.88 14.95 -42.75
N GLY A 895 -7.13 15.15 -42.32
CA GLY A 895 -8.31 14.47 -42.88
C GLY A 895 -9.39 14.11 -41.85
N GLU A 896 -9.03 13.98 -40.57
CA GLU A 896 -10.02 13.80 -39.48
C GLU A 896 -10.63 15.13 -39.03
N ASP A 897 -11.91 15.12 -38.64
CA ASP A 897 -12.63 16.30 -38.14
C ASP A 897 -12.05 16.81 -36.81
N LYS A 898 -11.08 17.72 -36.93
CA LYS A 898 -10.46 18.42 -35.80
C LYS A 898 -11.46 19.23 -34.97
N SER A 899 -12.61 19.62 -35.54
CA SER A 899 -13.61 20.46 -34.86
C SER A 899 -14.47 19.66 -33.89
N GLY A 900 -14.93 18.47 -34.27
CA GLY A 900 -15.67 17.55 -33.40
C GLY A 900 -14.84 17.07 -32.21
N ARG A 901 -13.55 16.79 -32.43
CA ARG A 901 -12.62 16.37 -31.37
C ARG A 901 -12.27 17.52 -30.42
N TRP A 902 -12.10 18.75 -30.92
CA TRP A 902 -11.97 19.95 -30.07
C TRP A 902 -13.20 20.17 -29.20
N ALA A 903 -14.41 19.98 -29.75
CA ALA A 903 -15.63 20.10 -28.98
C ALA A 903 -15.74 19.03 -27.88
N ARG A 904 -15.20 17.82 -28.11
CA ARG A 904 -15.09 16.78 -27.07
C ARG A 904 -14.04 17.14 -26.02
N LEU A 905 -12.81 17.47 -26.41
CA LEU A 905 -11.73 17.89 -25.50
C LEU A 905 -12.13 19.12 -24.67
N ARG A 906 -12.80 20.10 -25.28
CA ARG A 906 -13.35 21.25 -24.55
C ARG A 906 -14.39 20.81 -23.55
N ARG A 907 -15.32 19.91 -23.91
CA ARG A 907 -16.32 19.39 -22.97
C ARG A 907 -15.68 18.61 -21.81
N GLU A 908 -14.68 17.78 -22.09
CA GLU A 908 -13.93 17.04 -21.08
C GLU A 908 -13.11 17.97 -20.18
N ALA A 909 -12.41 18.95 -20.75
CA ALA A 909 -11.67 19.96 -19.99
C ALA A 909 -12.61 20.83 -19.15
N THR A 910 -13.76 21.24 -19.67
CA THR A 910 -14.74 22.04 -18.93
C THR A 910 -15.44 21.21 -17.86
N ALA A 911 -15.71 19.92 -18.12
CA ALA A 911 -16.23 18.99 -17.13
C ALA A 911 -15.19 18.78 -16.02
N TRP A 912 -13.94 18.50 -16.36
CA TRP A 912 -12.84 18.38 -15.41
C TRP A 912 -12.69 19.65 -14.56
N PHE A 913 -12.66 20.84 -15.17
CA PHE A 913 -12.58 22.11 -14.46
C PHE A 913 -13.77 22.36 -13.54
N ARG A 914 -14.99 22.01 -13.98
CA ARG A 914 -16.21 22.11 -13.14
C ARG A 914 -16.19 21.12 -11.98
N THR A 915 -15.66 19.92 -12.17
CA THR A 915 -15.56 18.91 -11.10
C THR A 915 -14.46 19.27 -10.09
N TRP A 916 -13.54 20.16 -10.45
CA TRP A 916 -12.42 20.59 -9.60
C TRP A 916 -12.68 21.88 -8.82
N PHE A 917 -13.48 22.79 -9.37
CA PHE A 917 -13.79 24.10 -8.76
C PHE A 917 -15.11 24.11 -7.97
N VAL A 918 -15.96 23.11 -8.14
CA VAL A 918 -17.14 22.83 -7.29
C VAL A 918 -16.71 21.87 -6.20
#